data_AF-A0A439D4I2-F1
#
_entry.id   AF-A0A439D4I2-F1
#
_cell.length_a   1.000
_cell.length_b   1.000
_cell.length_c   1.000
_cell.angle_alpha   90.00
_cell.angle_beta   90.00
_cell.angle_gamma   90.00
#
_symmetry.space_group_name_H-M   'P 1'
#
loop_
_entity.id
_entity.type
_entity.pdbx_description
1 polymer ?
#
loop_
_entity_poly.entity_id
_entity_poly.type
_entity_poly.pdbx_seq_one_letter_code
_entity_poly.pdbx_strand_id
1 'polypeptide(L)'
;MRRWFLSALLLLQAIALACAADQKVLAADDVEAQSTQSESAAQTDIGPGEHHAWNPYQSGWELVSEAMVELRKIRPPTHRRSKKQTGFFTALFQYAVKALPSLRATAPPAHEHTAPVITGPLLDGVKLLQQAADQNNTDAIYLLGQFNFYGNYSHPRNFKAAFDHYYRLASQYGNSSAQYMVGLMYATGVGDAVERDQAKALLYHTFAADQGHTRSEMTVAARHMNGIGVPKNCEIACKYYKRVADKAMTWFRSGPPGGITIIPEAYRLSDDVGGVYGEGASFVSSGINALKASPNSDVYASIDDVIEYLDLMSQKGDFKASFNLGRLYYEGQRGLERNVDLARRYFLSVTTKYWRSKDGRSVDGAKPQLEKTASKAAGYIGRMWLRGEGAGQDFKAAQKWFERGIKHGDAQSQWGLGLMYLHGYGVRKNVPRAFELFKAAADQDFSLAHVALGALHLDQGQPDDLKIANSYFEAAARWYNLEAQYYLAEMIHHGVGRDKTCGVAMQYYKNVAERSEPLVSSWAEANQAYEDGDLELAFLDYVMAAEQGYEKAQNNVAFLLDPTHSVFSLPDWLKRQTSKPRLLQNTALALIYWTRSAIQSNIDSLVKMGDYYLGGIGTEVALDKAAQCYTGASEYFQSAQALYNLGWMHENGVGLTQDFHLAKRYYDQALETNEEAYLPVTLSLLKLRVRSAWNTFTRGRINSIQDEPAPKKNWSLKEWIQNFLQDESVYYEDAYEEFYDETITGSDGEPMGDELDAEIDGIFESFLILSLVASIMFLMWYRTQRQQAHRQAQENAARQQQAAAGIPPPQNGMPPGHRAPPFPPMGDPNFAQWGAGGVGH
;
A
#
# COMPACT_ATOMS: atom_id res chain seq x y z
N MET A 1 16.66 45.41 -0.60
CA MET A 1 15.30 45.21 -1.15
C MET A 1 15.26 45.15 -2.68
N ARG A 2 15.53 46.22 -3.47
CA ARG A 2 15.38 46.19 -4.95
C ARG A 2 16.06 45.01 -5.69
N ARG A 3 17.27 44.59 -5.29
CA ARG A 3 17.97 43.44 -5.92
C ARG A 3 17.29 42.08 -5.64
N TRP A 4 16.70 41.89 -4.46
CA TRP A 4 15.96 40.68 -4.11
C TRP A 4 14.63 40.56 -4.86
N PHE A 5 13.98 41.71 -5.12
CA PHE A 5 12.79 41.75 -5.96
C PHE A 5 13.10 41.36 -7.42
N LEU A 6 14.24 41.80 -7.96
CA LEU A 6 14.67 41.43 -9.32
C LEU A 6 15.02 39.95 -9.46
N SER A 7 15.71 39.34 -8.48
CA SER A 7 15.99 37.90 -8.50
C SER A 7 14.72 37.05 -8.30
N ALA A 8 13.78 37.48 -7.46
CA ALA A 8 12.47 36.84 -7.34
C ALA A 8 11.63 36.95 -8.62
N LEU A 9 11.67 38.10 -9.32
CA LEU A 9 10.98 38.27 -10.60
C LEU A 9 11.58 37.40 -11.71
N LEU A 10 12.90 37.26 -11.75
CA LEU A 10 13.60 36.38 -12.69
C LEU A 10 13.29 34.90 -12.41
N LEU A 11 13.18 34.49 -11.13
CA LEU A 11 12.73 33.15 -10.78
C LEU A 11 11.29 32.90 -11.26
N LEU A 12 10.39 33.85 -11.03
CA LEU A 12 8.99 33.79 -11.50
C LEU A 12 8.90 33.74 -13.04
N GLN A 13 9.77 34.47 -13.77
CA GLN A 13 9.83 34.40 -15.22
C GLN A 13 10.42 33.06 -15.73
N ALA A 14 11.41 32.49 -15.04
CA ALA A 14 11.95 31.17 -15.36
C ALA A 14 10.90 30.06 -15.15
N ILE A 15 10.11 30.15 -14.06
CA ILE A 15 8.98 29.24 -13.79
C ILE A 15 7.90 29.38 -14.88
N ALA A 16 7.55 30.61 -15.27
CA ALA A 16 6.56 30.85 -16.33
C ALA A 16 7.02 30.31 -17.72
N LEU A 17 8.32 30.35 -18.01
CA LEU A 17 8.89 29.78 -19.24
C LEU A 17 8.96 28.24 -19.19
N ALA A 18 9.21 27.65 -18.02
CA ALA A 18 9.15 26.20 -17.84
C ALA A 18 7.71 25.65 -18.03
N CYS A 19 6.69 26.38 -17.57
CA CYS A 19 5.29 26.02 -17.82
C CYS A 19 4.83 26.19 -19.28
N ALA A 20 5.63 26.78 -20.16
CA ALA A 20 5.31 26.94 -21.59
C ALA A 20 5.95 25.86 -22.48
N ALA A 21 6.78 24.98 -21.91
CA ALA A 21 7.41 23.88 -22.62
C ALA A 21 6.54 22.62 -22.58
N ASP A 22 5.37 22.66 -23.23
CA ASP A 22 4.60 21.46 -23.56
C ASP A 22 5.46 20.54 -24.45
N GLN A 23 6.14 19.58 -23.84
CA GLN A 23 6.65 18.42 -24.56
C GLN A 23 5.44 17.67 -25.10
N LYS A 24 5.34 17.62 -26.43
CA LYS A 24 4.43 16.72 -27.12
C LYS A 24 4.82 15.27 -26.82
N VAL A 25 4.33 14.76 -25.69
CA VAL A 25 3.97 13.35 -25.58
C VAL A 25 3.17 13.02 -26.84
N LEU A 26 3.47 11.91 -27.49
CA LEU A 26 2.71 11.47 -28.65
C LEU A 26 1.26 11.32 -28.22
N ALA A 27 0.42 12.27 -28.63
CA ALA A 27 -1.01 12.17 -28.44
C ALA A 27 -1.44 10.85 -29.06
N ALA A 28 -1.94 9.94 -28.23
CA ALA A 28 -2.81 8.91 -28.74
C ALA A 28 -4.03 9.67 -29.27
N ASP A 29 -4.14 9.78 -30.60
CA ASP A 29 -5.34 10.29 -31.25
C ASP A 29 -6.56 9.63 -30.62
N ASP A 30 -7.65 10.40 -30.46
CA ASP A 30 -8.89 10.00 -29.79
C ASP A 30 -9.51 8.75 -30.43
N VAL A 31 -9.00 7.58 -30.06
CA VAL A 31 -9.72 6.32 -30.14
C VAL A 31 -10.70 6.40 -29.00
N GLU A 32 -11.98 6.50 -29.35
CA GLU A 32 -13.09 6.31 -28.42
C GLU A 32 -12.82 5.02 -27.63
N ALA A 33 -12.37 5.19 -26.39
CA ALA A 33 -12.36 4.11 -25.43
C ALA A 33 -13.84 3.81 -25.19
N GLN A 34 -14.37 2.87 -25.96
CA GLN A 34 -15.52 2.09 -25.59
C GLN A 34 -15.14 1.44 -24.27
N SER A 35 -15.44 2.13 -23.17
CA SER A 35 -15.42 1.56 -21.85
C SER A 35 -16.39 0.40 -21.92
N THR A 36 -15.83 -0.80 -22.06
CA THR A 36 -16.49 -2.02 -21.62
C THR A 36 -16.71 -1.83 -20.14
N GLN A 37 -17.85 -1.21 -19.81
CA GLN A 37 -18.41 -1.22 -18.48
C GLN A 37 -18.57 -2.70 -18.16
N SER A 38 -17.60 -3.25 -17.42
CA SER A 38 -17.88 -4.41 -16.61
C SER A 38 -18.91 -3.92 -15.61
N GLU A 39 -20.19 -4.20 -15.89
CA GLU A 39 -21.20 -4.27 -14.87
C GLU A 39 -20.75 -5.37 -13.90
N SER A 40 -19.87 -5.02 -12.95
CA SER A 40 -19.53 -5.81 -11.78
C SER A 40 -20.71 -5.79 -10.81
N ALA A 41 -21.84 -6.27 -11.31
CA ALA A 41 -22.92 -6.78 -10.49
C ALA A 41 -22.37 -8.01 -9.75
N ALA A 42 -21.62 -7.76 -8.68
CA ALA A 42 -21.19 -8.78 -7.76
C ALA A 42 -22.43 -9.55 -7.31
N GLN A 43 -22.39 -10.86 -7.50
CA GLN A 43 -23.60 -11.68 -7.64
C GLN A 43 -24.45 -11.65 -6.37
N THR A 44 -25.52 -10.87 -6.46
CA THR A 44 -26.74 -11.12 -5.71
C THR A 44 -27.41 -12.36 -6.32
N ASP A 45 -28.23 -13.10 -5.56
CA ASP A 45 -28.89 -14.33 -6.05
C ASP A 45 -30.04 -14.05 -7.03
N ILE A 46 -30.07 -12.86 -7.63
CA ILE A 46 -30.68 -12.64 -8.94
C ILE A 46 -29.67 -13.24 -9.96
N GLY A 47 -29.82 -14.54 -10.20
CA GLY A 47 -28.73 -15.43 -10.60
C GLY A 47 -27.94 -15.07 -11.88
N PRO A 48 -26.66 -15.47 -11.96
CA PRO A 48 -25.76 -15.13 -13.06
C PRO A 48 -25.91 -16.11 -14.25
N GLY A 49 -26.73 -15.76 -15.24
CA GLY A 49 -26.91 -16.68 -16.35
C GLY A 49 -27.78 -16.25 -17.52
N GLU A 50 -28.13 -14.98 -17.67
CA GLU A 50 -28.84 -14.49 -18.87
C GLU A 50 -28.72 -12.97 -19.00
N HIS A 51 -28.67 -12.45 -20.22
CA HIS A 51 -28.89 -11.02 -20.47
C HIS A 51 -30.31 -10.67 -20.03
N HIS A 52 -30.46 -9.93 -18.92
CA HIS A 52 -31.71 -9.52 -18.25
C HIS A 52 -33.03 -9.87 -18.96
N ALA A 53 -33.45 -11.13 -18.85
CA ALA A 53 -34.85 -11.50 -18.93
C ALA A 53 -35.51 -11.21 -17.57
N TRP A 54 -35.68 -9.92 -17.25
CA TRP A 54 -36.55 -9.45 -16.17
C TRP A 54 -37.84 -10.27 -16.18
N ASN A 55 -38.24 -10.90 -15.08
CA ASN A 55 -39.28 -11.94 -15.11
C ASN A 55 -40.62 -11.37 -15.61
N PRO A 56 -41.05 -11.60 -16.88
CA PRO A 56 -42.17 -10.88 -17.48
C PRO A 56 -43.53 -11.25 -16.88
N TYR A 57 -43.54 -12.28 -16.02
CA TYR A 57 -44.72 -12.84 -15.38
C TYR A 57 -45.00 -12.23 -13.99
N GLN A 58 -44.17 -11.30 -13.50
CA GLN A 58 -44.47 -10.55 -12.26
C GLN A 58 -45.36 -9.33 -12.50
N SER A 59 -46.28 -9.09 -11.57
CA SER A 59 -47.05 -7.83 -11.53
C SER A 59 -46.09 -6.63 -11.36
N GLY A 60 -46.40 -5.50 -12.00
CA GLY A 60 -45.56 -4.31 -11.98
C GLY A 60 -44.27 -4.36 -12.82
N TRP A 61 -44.00 -5.44 -13.56
CA TRP A 61 -42.80 -5.58 -14.41
C TRP A 61 -42.60 -4.41 -15.39
N GLU A 62 -43.68 -3.96 -16.04
CA GLU A 62 -43.64 -2.85 -17.00
C GLU A 62 -43.14 -1.55 -16.34
N LEU A 63 -43.60 -1.29 -15.11
CA LEU A 63 -43.20 -0.11 -14.31
C LEU A 63 -41.73 -0.20 -13.87
N VAL A 64 -41.22 -1.39 -13.56
CA VAL A 64 -39.78 -1.59 -13.25
C VAL A 64 -38.93 -1.34 -14.50
N SER A 65 -39.36 -1.86 -15.65
CA SER A 65 -38.70 -1.63 -16.94
C SER A 65 -38.66 -0.14 -17.30
N GLU A 66 -39.79 0.56 -17.17
CA GLU A 66 -39.89 2.01 -17.40
C GLU A 66 -39.02 2.81 -16.41
N ALA A 67 -39.04 2.45 -15.12
CA ALA A 67 -38.17 3.06 -14.11
C ALA A 67 -36.68 2.92 -14.47
N MET A 68 -36.25 1.73 -14.93
CA MET A 68 -34.87 1.49 -15.35
C MET A 68 -34.50 2.28 -16.62
N VAL A 69 -35.46 2.55 -17.52
CA VAL A 69 -35.25 3.45 -18.66
C VAL A 69 -35.06 4.90 -18.20
N GLU A 70 -35.84 5.39 -17.24
CA GLU A 70 -35.63 6.73 -16.65
C GLU A 70 -34.28 6.84 -15.91
N LEU A 71 -33.94 5.84 -15.09
CA LEU A 71 -32.67 5.79 -14.36
C LEU A 71 -31.45 5.74 -15.29
N ARG A 72 -31.53 5.05 -16.44
CA ARG A 72 -30.48 5.05 -17.47
C ARG A 72 -30.25 6.42 -18.13
N LYS A 73 -31.18 7.37 -18.03
CA LYS A 73 -30.96 8.76 -18.48
C LYS A 73 -30.04 9.52 -17.53
N ILE A 74 -29.97 9.10 -16.26
CA ILE A 74 -29.01 9.61 -15.30
C ILE A 74 -27.64 9.05 -15.69
N ARG A 75 -26.84 9.87 -16.37
CA ARG A 75 -25.42 9.56 -16.53
C ARG A 75 -24.82 9.45 -15.13
N PRO A 76 -24.14 8.34 -14.77
CA PRO A 76 -23.30 8.37 -13.59
C PRO A 76 -22.31 9.53 -13.72
N PRO A 77 -21.87 10.15 -12.60
CA PRO A 77 -20.80 11.14 -12.67
C PRO A 77 -19.66 10.49 -13.46
N THR A 78 -19.13 11.19 -14.46
CA THR A 78 -18.04 10.63 -15.27
C THR A 78 -16.83 10.51 -14.36
N HIS A 79 -16.61 9.30 -13.84
CA HIS A 79 -15.46 8.96 -13.01
C HIS A 79 -14.21 9.06 -13.87
N ARG A 80 -13.72 10.29 -14.02
CA ARG A 80 -12.29 10.49 -14.13
C ARG A 80 -11.74 9.99 -12.82
N ARG A 81 -11.24 8.75 -12.80
CA ARG A 81 -10.11 8.39 -11.93
C ARG A 81 -9.17 9.58 -12.03
N SER A 82 -9.11 10.36 -10.95
CA SER A 82 -8.23 11.50 -10.90
C SER A 82 -6.85 10.89 -10.90
N LYS A 83 -6.25 10.77 -12.09
CA LYS A 83 -4.85 10.39 -12.23
C LYS A 83 -4.10 11.41 -11.39
N LYS A 84 -3.77 11.00 -10.17
CA LYS A 84 -2.93 11.74 -9.25
C LYS A 84 -1.54 11.62 -9.85
N GLN A 85 -1.28 12.37 -10.94
CA GLN A 85 0.03 12.52 -11.55
C GLN A 85 0.89 13.32 -10.59
N THR A 86 1.27 12.66 -9.50
CA THR A 86 2.20 13.10 -8.48
C THR A 86 3.62 12.90 -8.95
N GLY A 87 3.89 13.18 -10.23
CA GLY A 87 5.25 13.32 -10.71
C GLY A 87 5.99 14.29 -9.80
N PHE A 88 7.30 14.08 -9.64
CA PHE A 88 8.14 14.70 -8.62
C PHE A 88 7.85 16.20 -8.38
N PHE A 89 7.70 17.00 -9.46
CA PHE A 89 7.40 18.43 -9.37
C PHE A 89 6.01 18.74 -8.80
N THR A 90 4.99 17.93 -9.11
CA THR A 90 3.64 18.06 -8.54
C THR A 90 3.64 17.69 -7.06
N ALA A 91 4.36 16.64 -6.67
CA ALA A 91 4.52 16.25 -5.26
C ALA A 91 5.26 17.34 -4.46
N LEU A 92 6.36 17.86 -4.99
CA LEU A 92 7.15 18.93 -4.36
C LEU A 92 6.36 20.26 -4.28
N PHE A 93 5.55 20.57 -5.30
CA PHE A 93 4.60 21.68 -5.26
C PHE A 93 3.49 21.46 -4.22
N GLN A 94 2.92 20.25 -4.11
CA GLN A 94 1.93 19.93 -3.09
C GLN A 94 2.51 19.99 -1.67
N TYR A 95 3.74 19.53 -1.45
CA TYR A 95 4.45 19.70 -0.18
C TYR A 95 4.69 21.18 0.13
N ALA A 96 5.14 21.98 -0.85
CA ALA A 96 5.30 23.42 -0.68
C ALA A 96 3.96 24.14 -0.37
N VAL A 97 2.86 23.71 -1.01
CA VAL A 97 1.50 24.25 -0.76
C VAL A 97 0.92 23.79 0.57
N LYS A 98 1.23 22.57 1.04
CA LYS A 98 0.90 22.09 2.40
C LYS A 98 1.73 22.76 3.49
N ALA A 99 2.99 23.09 3.21
CA ALA A 99 3.88 23.82 4.11
C ALA A 99 3.58 25.33 4.19
N LEU A 100 2.95 25.90 3.16
CA LEU A 100 2.40 27.25 3.22
C LEU A 100 1.15 27.27 4.13
N PRO A 101 1.14 28.06 5.24
CA PRO A 101 -0.08 28.26 6.00
C PRO A 101 -1.11 28.94 5.11
N SER A 102 -2.16 28.20 4.71
CA SER A 102 -3.07 28.64 3.66
C SER A 102 -3.97 29.79 4.13
N LEU A 103 -3.51 31.02 3.96
CA LEU A 103 -4.24 32.28 4.21
C LEU A 103 -5.39 32.52 3.20
N ARG A 104 -6.08 31.46 2.76
CA ARG A 104 -7.35 31.56 2.03
C ARG A 104 -8.50 31.54 3.02
N ALA A 105 -8.85 32.72 3.50
CA ALA A 105 -10.06 32.98 4.28
C ALA A 105 -11.31 32.92 3.40
N THR A 106 -11.63 31.73 2.91
CA THR A 106 -12.97 31.35 2.48
C THR A 106 -13.25 30.00 3.10
N ALA A 107 -14.05 30.00 4.17
CA ALA A 107 -14.71 28.78 4.59
C ALA A 107 -15.54 28.27 3.40
N PRO A 108 -15.54 26.96 3.08
CA PRO A 108 -16.65 26.41 2.32
C PRO A 108 -17.93 26.73 3.13
N PRO A 109 -19.01 27.20 2.50
CA PRO A 109 -20.24 27.43 3.23
C PRO A 109 -20.63 26.14 3.95
N ALA A 110 -20.98 26.25 5.22
CA ALA A 110 -21.64 25.15 5.91
C ALA A 110 -22.97 24.93 5.20
N HIS A 111 -23.01 23.96 4.29
CA HIS A 111 -24.24 23.46 3.73
C HIS A 111 -24.99 22.79 4.87
N GLU A 112 -25.93 23.53 5.46
CA GLU A 112 -27.03 22.91 6.20
C GLU A 112 -27.60 21.83 5.30
N HIS A 113 -27.57 20.58 5.76
CA HIS A 113 -28.07 19.43 5.02
C HIS A 113 -29.61 19.48 4.96
N THR A 114 -30.14 20.40 4.15
CA THR A 114 -31.44 20.20 3.53
C THR A 114 -31.33 18.91 2.73
N ALA A 115 -32.24 17.95 3.00
CA ALA A 115 -32.22 16.68 2.32
C ALA A 115 -32.26 16.92 0.80
N PRO A 116 -31.38 16.29 0.00
CA PRO A 116 -31.31 16.57 -1.44
C PRO A 116 -32.66 16.31 -2.06
N VAL A 117 -33.28 17.36 -2.61
CA VAL A 117 -34.61 17.25 -3.21
C VAL A 117 -34.46 16.41 -4.48
N ILE A 118 -34.98 15.19 -4.42
CA ILE A 118 -34.98 14.24 -5.54
C ILE A 118 -35.71 14.92 -6.71
N THR A 119 -35.01 15.18 -7.81
CA THR A 119 -35.52 15.95 -8.95
C THR A 119 -35.18 15.26 -10.27
N GLY A 120 -36.01 15.52 -11.29
CA GLY A 120 -35.83 14.94 -12.63
C GLY A 120 -36.02 13.42 -12.68
N PRO A 121 -35.34 12.71 -13.61
CA PRO A 121 -35.58 11.28 -13.88
C PRO A 121 -35.45 10.36 -12.67
N LEU A 122 -34.66 10.73 -11.66
CA LEU A 122 -34.53 9.96 -10.41
C LEU A 122 -35.85 9.93 -9.63
N LEU A 123 -36.55 11.06 -9.56
CA LEU A 123 -37.82 11.15 -8.84
C LEU A 123 -38.88 10.28 -9.52
N ASP A 124 -38.93 10.31 -10.84
CA ASP A 124 -39.94 9.59 -11.61
C ASP A 124 -39.63 8.09 -11.66
N GLY A 125 -38.36 7.69 -11.79
CA GLY A 125 -37.92 6.31 -11.60
C GLY A 125 -38.25 5.75 -10.20
N VAL A 126 -37.98 6.51 -9.13
CA VAL A 126 -38.33 6.09 -7.75
C VAL A 126 -39.85 5.99 -7.55
N LYS A 127 -40.66 6.88 -8.11
CA LYS A 127 -42.14 6.76 -8.07
C LYS A 127 -42.64 5.51 -8.79
N LEU A 128 -42.10 5.20 -9.97
CA LEU A 128 -42.47 4.00 -10.73
C LEU A 128 -42.12 2.72 -9.95
N LEU A 129 -40.94 2.69 -9.30
CA LEU A 129 -40.55 1.59 -8.41
C LEU A 129 -41.45 1.49 -7.17
N GLN A 130 -41.88 2.62 -6.58
CA GLN A 130 -42.86 2.60 -5.48
C GLN A 130 -44.20 2.00 -5.93
N GLN A 131 -44.73 2.41 -7.09
CA GLN A 131 -45.95 1.83 -7.66
C GLN A 131 -45.82 0.33 -7.97
N ALA A 132 -44.65 -0.12 -8.44
CA ALA A 132 -44.37 -1.54 -8.64
C ALA A 132 -44.26 -2.31 -7.30
N ALA A 133 -43.66 -1.72 -6.27
CA ALA A 133 -43.57 -2.31 -4.94
C ALA A 133 -44.93 -2.39 -4.22
N ASP A 134 -45.84 -1.45 -4.49
CA ASP A 134 -47.25 -1.52 -4.06
C ASP A 134 -47.99 -2.69 -4.74
N GLN A 135 -47.63 -3.04 -5.97
CA GLN A 135 -48.07 -4.25 -6.68
C GLN A 135 -47.36 -5.54 -6.20
N ASN A 136 -46.60 -5.49 -5.09
CA ASN A 136 -45.80 -6.59 -4.56
C ASN A 136 -44.70 -7.12 -5.50
N ASN A 137 -44.21 -6.32 -6.45
CA ASN A 137 -43.07 -6.70 -7.28
C ASN A 137 -41.79 -6.88 -6.42
N THR A 138 -41.15 -8.05 -6.50
CA THR A 138 -39.99 -8.37 -5.64
C THR A 138 -38.78 -7.53 -5.98
N ASP A 139 -38.59 -7.27 -7.27
CA ASP A 139 -37.40 -6.61 -7.82
C ASP A 139 -37.46 -5.12 -7.50
N ALA A 140 -38.66 -4.52 -7.60
CA ALA A 140 -38.92 -3.15 -7.17
C ALA A 140 -38.67 -2.92 -5.67
N ILE A 141 -39.15 -3.83 -4.80
CA ILE A 141 -38.89 -3.76 -3.35
C ILE A 141 -37.39 -3.86 -3.07
N TYR A 142 -36.68 -4.75 -3.78
CA TYR A 142 -35.23 -4.92 -3.63
C TYR A 142 -34.45 -3.67 -4.08
N LEU A 143 -34.77 -3.12 -5.25
CA LEU A 143 -34.17 -1.90 -5.78
C LEU A 143 -34.41 -0.68 -4.87
N LEU A 144 -35.62 -0.50 -4.33
CA LEU A 144 -35.91 0.52 -3.32
C LEU A 144 -35.06 0.33 -2.05
N GLY A 145 -34.84 -0.92 -1.63
CA GLY A 145 -33.89 -1.26 -0.57
C GLY A 145 -32.47 -0.77 -0.90
N GLN A 146 -31.98 -1.04 -2.11
CA GLN A 146 -30.65 -0.60 -2.56
C GLN A 146 -30.52 0.93 -2.64
N PHE A 147 -31.50 1.65 -3.18
CA PHE A 147 -31.47 3.12 -3.24
C PHE A 147 -31.41 3.76 -1.87
N ASN A 148 -32.20 3.25 -0.92
CA ASN A 148 -32.18 3.72 0.47
C ASN A 148 -30.90 3.33 1.22
N PHE A 149 -30.23 2.23 0.84
CA PHE A 149 -29.01 1.76 1.51
C PHE A 149 -27.75 2.48 1.00
N TYR A 150 -27.49 2.43 -0.30
CA TYR A 150 -26.25 2.94 -0.90
C TYR A 150 -26.32 4.44 -1.26
N GLY A 151 -27.51 4.95 -1.58
CA GLY A 151 -27.70 6.31 -2.10
C GLY A 151 -27.38 6.45 -3.60
N ASN A 152 -27.55 5.36 -4.38
CA ASN A 152 -27.27 5.34 -5.82
C ASN A 152 -27.98 6.48 -6.57
N TYR A 153 -27.31 7.01 -7.59
CA TYR A 153 -27.73 8.21 -8.35
C TYR A 153 -27.96 9.47 -7.49
N SER A 154 -27.29 9.59 -6.33
CA SER A 154 -27.49 10.67 -5.35
C SER A 154 -28.86 10.63 -4.64
N HIS A 155 -29.50 9.46 -4.57
CA HIS A 155 -30.65 9.22 -3.71
C HIS A 155 -30.25 9.41 -2.22
N PRO A 156 -31.08 10.04 -1.37
CA PRO A 156 -30.77 10.17 0.06
C PRO A 156 -30.72 8.80 0.76
N ARG A 157 -29.68 8.55 1.55
CA ARG A 157 -29.53 7.33 2.36
C ARG A 157 -30.54 7.33 3.50
N ASN A 158 -31.30 6.25 3.64
CA ASN A 158 -32.27 6.01 4.71
C ASN A 158 -32.24 4.54 5.10
N PHE A 159 -31.30 4.19 5.99
CA PHE A 159 -31.09 2.82 6.43
C PHE A 159 -32.34 2.16 7.04
N LYS A 160 -33.23 2.93 7.67
CA LYS A 160 -34.49 2.38 8.21
C LYS A 160 -35.44 1.92 7.09
N ALA A 161 -35.66 2.76 6.09
CA ALA A 161 -36.48 2.37 4.93
C ALA A 161 -35.84 1.19 4.16
N ALA A 162 -34.51 1.18 4.02
CA ALA A 162 -33.78 0.05 3.44
C ALA A 162 -34.03 -1.25 4.23
N PHE A 163 -33.94 -1.19 5.57
CA PHE A 163 -34.23 -2.34 6.42
C PHE A 163 -35.67 -2.83 6.25
N ASP A 164 -36.66 -1.94 6.26
CA ASP A 164 -38.07 -2.31 6.12
C ASP A 164 -38.35 -3.01 4.76
N HIS A 165 -37.74 -2.53 3.67
CA HIS A 165 -37.83 -3.17 2.34
C HIS A 165 -37.15 -4.55 2.31
N TYR A 166 -35.91 -4.67 2.79
CA TYR A 166 -35.20 -5.95 2.82
C TYR A 166 -35.86 -6.94 3.77
N TYR A 167 -36.35 -6.51 4.93
CA TYR A 167 -37.05 -7.35 5.90
C TYR A 167 -38.37 -7.87 5.33
N ARG A 168 -39.16 -7.04 4.63
CA ARG A 168 -40.35 -7.47 3.89
C ARG A 168 -40.00 -8.56 2.87
N LEU A 169 -38.95 -8.36 2.07
CA LEU A 169 -38.57 -9.33 1.03
C LEU A 169 -38.05 -10.65 1.62
N ALA A 170 -37.21 -10.56 2.66
CA ALA A 170 -36.64 -11.71 3.35
C ALA A 170 -37.68 -12.56 4.10
N SER A 171 -38.71 -11.92 4.69
CA SER A 171 -39.74 -12.59 5.50
C SER A 171 -40.93 -13.11 4.67
N GLN A 172 -41.35 -12.40 3.61
CA GLN A 172 -42.50 -12.79 2.79
C GLN A 172 -42.14 -13.72 1.64
N TYR A 173 -40.98 -13.51 1.01
CA TYR A 173 -40.57 -14.22 -0.23
C TYR A 173 -39.33 -15.08 -0.04
N GLY A 174 -38.66 -15.01 1.12
CA GLY A 174 -37.47 -15.80 1.41
C GLY A 174 -36.21 -15.40 0.61
N ASN A 175 -36.22 -14.29 -0.14
CA ASN A 175 -35.13 -13.89 -1.02
C ASN A 175 -33.78 -13.83 -0.28
N SER A 176 -32.81 -14.61 -0.74
CA SER A 176 -31.52 -14.83 -0.08
C SER A 176 -30.61 -13.59 -0.07
N SER A 177 -30.68 -12.72 -1.09
CA SER A 177 -29.93 -11.44 -1.08
C SER A 177 -30.54 -10.41 -0.11
N ALA A 178 -31.86 -10.38 0.06
CA ALA A 178 -32.47 -9.60 1.13
C ALA A 178 -32.16 -10.20 2.51
N GLN A 179 -32.14 -11.52 2.66
CA GLN A 179 -31.69 -12.17 3.89
C GLN A 179 -30.21 -11.84 4.20
N TYR A 180 -29.32 -11.79 3.20
CA TYR A 180 -27.94 -11.30 3.38
C TYR A 180 -27.91 -9.87 3.93
N MET A 181 -28.67 -8.95 3.33
CA MET A 181 -28.72 -7.55 3.78
C MET A 181 -29.33 -7.42 5.19
N VAL A 182 -30.40 -8.15 5.52
CA VAL A 182 -30.97 -8.19 6.87
C VAL A 182 -29.96 -8.74 7.89
N GLY A 183 -29.22 -9.80 7.52
CA GLY A 183 -28.14 -10.37 8.32
C GLY A 183 -27.02 -9.36 8.60
N LEU A 184 -26.56 -8.67 7.55
CA LEU A 184 -25.56 -7.59 7.61
C LEU A 184 -25.99 -6.45 8.53
N MET A 185 -27.24 -6.01 8.42
CA MET A 185 -27.77 -4.91 9.24
C MET A 185 -27.88 -5.30 10.72
N TYR A 186 -28.33 -6.52 11.03
CA TYR A 186 -28.28 -7.03 12.41
C TYR A 186 -26.84 -7.28 12.91
N ALA A 187 -25.89 -7.63 12.04
CA ALA A 187 -24.50 -7.87 12.42
C ALA A 187 -23.79 -6.58 12.86
N THR A 188 -24.15 -5.45 12.25
CA THR A 188 -23.41 -4.19 12.32
C THR A 188 -24.13 -3.11 13.12
N GLY A 189 -25.47 -3.08 13.08
CA GLY A 189 -26.28 -1.95 13.56
C GLY A 189 -26.17 -0.71 12.67
N VAL A 190 -25.85 -0.88 11.37
CA VAL A 190 -25.53 0.22 10.45
C VAL A 190 -26.64 1.28 10.40
N GLY A 191 -26.23 2.55 10.52
CA GLY A 191 -27.12 3.71 10.39
C GLY A 191 -28.19 3.84 11.49
N ASP A 192 -27.99 3.23 12.67
CA ASP A 192 -28.96 3.16 13.77
C ASP A 192 -30.34 2.57 13.36
N ALA A 193 -30.41 1.84 12.24
CA ALA A 193 -31.66 1.32 11.69
C ALA A 193 -32.25 0.17 12.52
N VAL A 194 -31.37 -0.67 13.09
CA VAL A 194 -31.71 -1.79 13.98
C VAL A 194 -30.64 -1.94 15.06
N GLU A 195 -31.05 -2.43 16.23
CA GLU A 195 -30.10 -2.84 17.26
C GLU A 195 -29.30 -4.07 16.82
N ARG A 196 -28.01 -4.11 17.19
CA ARG A 196 -27.08 -5.16 16.80
C ARG A 196 -27.38 -6.48 17.51
N ASP A 197 -27.75 -7.50 16.73
CA ASP A 197 -28.13 -8.83 17.21
C ASP A 197 -27.36 -9.90 16.43
N GLN A 198 -26.32 -10.48 17.04
CA GLN A 198 -25.48 -11.49 16.38
C GLN A 198 -26.21 -12.82 16.14
N ALA A 199 -27.25 -13.13 16.91
CA ALA A 199 -28.01 -14.37 16.74
C ALA A 199 -28.96 -14.26 15.53
N LYS A 200 -29.65 -13.13 15.38
CA LYS A 200 -30.43 -12.84 14.16
C LYS A 200 -29.51 -12.70 12.94
N ALA A 201 -28.38 -12.01 13.07
CA ALA A 201 -27.40 -11.88 11.99
C ALA A 201 -26.97 -13.25 11.45
N LEU A 202 -26.57 -14.16 12.34
CA LEU A 202 -26.25 -15.54 11.99
C LEU A 202 -27.43 -16.24 11.29
N LEU A 203 -28.63 -16.19 11.88
CA LEU A 203 -29.82 -16.86 11.36
C LEU A 203 -30.12 -16.47 9.91
N TYR A 204 -30.15 -15.17 9.61
CA TYR A 204 -30.40 -14.68 8.25
C TYR A 204 -29.26 -15.00 7.28
N HIS A 205 -27.99 -14.91 7.71
CA HIS A 205 -26.87 -15.38 6.89
C HIS A 205 -26.92 -16.90 6.65
N THR A 206 -27.36 -17.71 7.60
CA THR A 206 -27.51 -19.17 7.38
C THR A 206 -28.62 -19.52 6.42
N PHE A 207 -29.77 -18.82 6.45
CA PHE A 207 -30.84 -19.02 5.46
C PHE A 207 -30.39 -18.62 4.05
N ALA A 208 -29.67 -17.51 3.93
CA ALA A 208 -29.11 -17.08 2.65
C ALA A 208 -28.03 -18.06 2.15
N ALA A 209 -27.16 -18.55 3.03
CA ALA A 209 -26.09 -19.50 2.70
C ALA A 209 -26.63 -20.88 2.29
N ASP A 210 -27.74 -21.34 2.89
CA ASP A 210 -28.33 -22.63 2.50
C ASP A 210 -29.03 -22.56 1.13
N GLN A 211 -29.59 -21.40 0.78
CA GLN A 211 -30.06 -21.08 -0.58
C GLN A 211 -28.93 -20.88 -1.60
N GLY A 212 -27.66 -20.80 -1.14
CA GLY A 212 -26.50 -20.66 -2.01
C GLY A 212 -26.01 -19.22 -2.23
N HIS A 213 -26.39 -18.25 -1.39
CA HIS A 213 -25.89 -16.88 -1.50
C HIS A 213 -24.39 -16.80 -1.19
N THR A 214 -23.56 -16.62 -2.21
CA THR A 214 -22.09 -16.76 -2.12
C THR A 214 -21.47 -15.88 -1.02
N ARG A 215 -21.92 -14.63 -0.87
CA ARG A 215 -21.47 -13.73 0.22
C ARG A 215 -21.84 -14.25 1.61
N SER A 216 -23.01 -14.85 1.74
CA SER A 216 -23.49 -15.39 3.02
C SER A 216 -22.80 -16.69 3.39
N GLU A 217 -22.55 -17.56 2.41
CA GLU A 217 -21.74 -18.77 2.62
C GLU A 217 -20.36 -18.38 3.19
N MET A 218 -19.71 -17.37 2.60
CA MET A 218 -18.44 -16.84 3.07
C MET A 218 -18.53 -16.24 4.49
N THR A 219 -19.54 -15.41 4.77
CA THR A 219 -19.79 -14.84 6.12
C THR A 219 -20.06 -15.92 7.17
N VAL A 220 -20.86 -16.95 6.87
CA VAL A 220 -21.12 -18.08 7.79
C VAL A 220 -19.83 -18.88 8.04
N ALA A 221 -19.01 -19.08 7.00
CA ALA A 221 -17.72 -19.74 7.11
C ALA A 221 -16.76 -18.97 8.03
N ALA A 222 -16.60 -17.66 7.81
CA ALA A 222 -15.78 -16.79 8.64
C ALA A 222 -16.26 -16.73 10.10
N ARG A 223 -17.57 -16.71 10.32
CA ARG A 223 -18.17 -16.76 11.67
C ARG A 223 -17.84 -18.05 12.40
N HIS A 224 -17.95 -19.21 11.75
CA HIS A 224 -17.57 -20.51 12.35
C HIS A 224 -16.07 -20.74 12.47
N MET A 225 -15.25 -20.12 11.62
CA MET A 225 -13.78 -20.13 11.76
C MET A 225 -13.33 -19.34 13.00
N ASN A 226 -13.80 -18.09 13.12
CA ASN A 226 -13.34 -17.16 14.15
C ASN A 226 -14.13 -17.26 15.47
N GLY A 227 -15.32 -17.86 15.46
CA GLY A 227 -16.20 -17.97 16.63
C GLY A 227 -17.06 -16.72 16.87
N ILE A 228 -17.46 -16.02 15.80
CA ILE A 228 -18.17 -14.73 15.89
C ILE A 228 -19.67 -14.97 16.05
N GLY A 229 -20.15 -14.94 17.30
CA GLY A 229 -21.55 -15.21 17.65
C GLY A 229 -21.93 -16.70 17.59
N VAL A 230 -20.95 -17.59 17.39
CA VAL A 230 -21.10 -19.05 17.28
C VAL A 230 -19.91 -19.77 17.93
N PRO A 231 -20.05 -21.02 18.39
CA PRO A 231 -18.90 -21.86 18.69
C PRO A 231 -18.07 -22.09 17.41
N LYS A 232 -16.74 -22.14 17.57
CA LYS A 232 -15.81 -22.48 16.49
C LYS A 232 -16.09 -23.89 15.97
N ASN A 233 -16.27 -24.03 14.65
CA ASN A 233 -16.51 -25.34 14.02
C ASN A 233 -15.82 -25.38 12.65
N CYS A 234 -14.72 -26.12 12.57
CA CYS A 234 -13.94 -26.22 11.34
C CYS A 234 -14.71 -26.90 10.20
N GLU A 235 -15.43 -28.00 10.45
CA GLU A 235 -16.10 -28.76 9.37
C GLU A 235 -17.21 -27.92 8.72
N ILE A 236 -17.95 -27.10 9.51
CA ILE A 236 -18.94 -26.16 8.95
C ILE A 236 -18.26 -25.03 8.15
N ALA A 237 -17.17 -24.45 8.68
CA ALA A 237 -16.43 -23.42 7.96
C ALA A 237 -15.84 -23.96 6.64
N CYS A 238 -15.24 -25.15 6.67
CA CYS A 238 -14.68 -25.85 5.53
C CYS A 238 -15.76 -26.18 4.48
N LYS A 239 -16.94 -26.66 4.89
CA LYS A 239 -18.09 -26.90 4.01
C LYS A 239 -18.47 -25.65 3.20
N TYR A 240 -18.64 -24.50 3.86
CA TYR A 240 -19.07 -23.29 3.18
C TYR A 240 -17.95 -22.63 2.37
N TYR A 241 -16.72 -22.55 2.89
CA TYR A 241 -15.58 -22.07 2.09
C TYR A 241 -15.34 -22.95 0.85
N LYS A 242 -15.52 -24.27 0.94
CA LYS A 242 -15.47 -25.16 -0.22
C LYS A 242 -16.50 -24.77 -1.27
N ARG A 243 -17.78 -24.60 -0.92
CA ARG A 243 -18.81 -24.20 -1.90
C ARG A 243 -18.48 -22.88 -2.61
N VAL A 244 -17.93 -21.90 -1.88
CA VAL A 244 -17.47 -20.63 -2.45
C VAL A 244 -16.25 -20.84 -3.35
N ALA A 245 -15.31 -21.71 -2.95
CA ALA A 245 -14.13 -22.06 -3.75
C ALA A 245 -14.50 -22.85 -5.04
N ASP A 246 -15.50 -23.74 -4.97
CA ASP A 246 -16.04 -24.46 -6.13
C ASP A 246 -16.61 -23.46 -7.16
N LYS A 247 -17.42 -22.49 -6.71
CA LYS A 247 -17.95 -21.39 -7.54
C LYS A 247 -16.84 -20.49 -8.10
N ALA A 248 -15.88 -20.12 -7.26
CA ALA A 248 -14.70 -19.37 -7.67
C ALA A 248 -13.93 -20.10 -8.78
N MET A 249 -13.79 -21.42 -8.68
CA MET A 249 -13.10 -22.20 -9.69
C MET A 249 -13.90 -22.41 -10.98
N THR A 250 -15.22 -22.56 -10.92
CA THR A 250 -16.05 -22.58 -12.14
C THR A 250 -16.01 -21.24 -12.85
N TRP A 251 -16.08 -20.12 -12.12
CA TRP A 251 -15.90 -18.77 -12.66
C TRP A 251 -14.50 -18.56 -13.27
N PHE A 252 -13.42 -18.88 -12.54
CA PHE A 252 -12.07 -18.77 -13.07
C PHE A 252 -11.88 -19.56 -14.37
N ARG A 253 -12.44 -20.78 -14.45
CA ARG A 253 -12.37 -21.67 -15.61
C ARG A 253 -13.32 -21.32 -16.75
N SER A 254 -14.35 -20.51 -16.52
CA SER A 254 -15.22 -20.00 -17.61
C SER A 254 -14.55 -18.92 -18.46
N GLY A 255 -13.38 -18.44 -18.05
CA GLY A 255 -12.55 -17.51 -18.82
C GLY A 255 -11.89 -18.14 -20.07
N PRO A 256 -11.12 -17.34 -20.83
CA PRO A 256 -10.34 -17.83 -21.96
C PRO A 256 -9.23 -18.81 -21.49
N PRO A 257 -8.59 -19.58 -22.40
CA PRO A 257 -7.59 -20.59 -22.05
C PRO A 257 -6.52 -20.09 -21.05
N GLY A 258 -6.35 -20.81 -19.95
CA GLY A 258 -5.53 -20.40 -18.80
C GLY A 258 -6.26 -19.54 -17.76
N GLY A 259 -7.58 -19.42 -17.82
CA GLY A 259 -8.45 -18.83 -16.80
C GLY A 259 -8.62 -17.31 -16.86
N ILE A 260 -9.53 -16.78 -16.04
CA ILE A 260 -9.74 -15.32 -15.90
C ILE A 260 -8.51 -14.69 -15.24
N THR A 261 -8.00 -13.59 -15.81
CA THR A 261 -6.97 -12.77 -15.15
C THR A 261 -7.65 -11.91 -14.08
N ILE A 262 -7.33 -12.17 -12.81
CA ILE A 262 -7.86 -11.44 -11.65
C ILE A 262 -6.84 -10.38 -11.23
N ILE A 263 -7.29 -9.13 -11.08
CA ILE A 263 -6.51 -8.03 -10.49
C ILE A 263 -6.88 -7.98 -9.00
N PRO A 264 -5.92 -8.06 -8.07
CA PRO A 264 -6.20 -7.95 -6.63
C PRO A 264 -6.43 -6.47 -6.26
N GLU A 265 -7.64 -6.17 -5.81
CA GLU A 265 -8.08 -4.86 -5.32
C GLU A 265 -8.18 -4.82 -3.79
N ALA A 266 -8.11 -5.97 -3.11
CA ALA A 266 -8.04 -6.01 -1.65
C ALA A 266 -6.69 -5.48 -1.12
N TYR A 267 -6.69 -4.26 -0.59
CA TYR A 267 -5.56 -3.66 0.14
C TYR A 267 -6.05 -2.94 1.42
N ARG A 268 -5.11 -2.58 2.31
CA ARG A 268 -5.45 -1.80 3.52
C ARG A 268 -5.25 -0.32 3.26
N LEU A 269 -6.24 0.50 3.60
CA LEU A 269 -6.17 1.97 3.50
C LEU A 269 -5.10 2.56 4.43
N SER A 270 -4.81 1.89 5.54
CA SER A 270 -3.72 2.30 6.45
C SER A 270 -2.36 2.30 5.77
N ASP A 271 -2.11 1.33 4.89
CA ASP A 271 -0.78 1.05 4.37
C ASP A 271 -0.32 2.18 3.41
N ASP A 272 -1.27 2.92 2.81
CA ASP A 272 -1.06 4.12 1.98
C ASP A 272 -0.48 5.33 2.73
N VAL A 273 -0.63 5.36 4.06
CA VAL A 273 -0.12 6.43 4.92
C VAL A 273 1.04 5.95 5.80
N GLY A 274 1.69 4.85 5.42
CA GLY A 274 2.76 4.20 6.18
C GLY A 274 2.25 3.29 7.30
N GLY A 275 0.97 2.92 7.28
CA GLY A 275 0.33 2.07 8.29
C GLY A 275 -0.51 2.85 9.30
N VAL A 276 -1.05 2.12 10.28
CA VAL A 276 -2.10 2.59 11.20
C VAL A 276 -1.62 3.69 12.17
N TYR A 277 -0.32 3.75 12.44
CA TYR A 277 0.35 4.79 13.25
C TYR A 277 1.13 5.80 12.40
N GLY A 278 1.14 5.64 11.08
CA GLY A 278 2.02 6.34 10.16
C GLY A 278 3.34 5.63 9.92
N GLU A 279 4.06 6.13 8.92
CA GLU A 279 5.41 5.68 8.51
C GLU A 279 6.39 5.71 9.70
N GLY A 280 7.28 4.72 9.76
CA GLY A 280 8.25 4.53 10.85
C GLY A 280 7.67 3.99 12.16
N ALA A 281 6.44 4.34 12.50
CA ALA A 281 5.79 3.91 13.74
C ALA A 281 5.01 2.59 13.61
N SER A 282 4.40 2.34 12.44
CA SER A 282 3.59 1.15 12.19
C SER A 282 4.46 -0.06 11.85
N PHE A 283 4.09 -1.25 12.31
CA PHE A 283 4.80 -2.50 11.98
C PHE A 283 4.85 -2.76 10.47
N VAL A 284 3.83 -2.35 9.71
CA VAL A 284 3.86 -2.43 8.23
C VAL A 284 5.04 -1.64 7.63
N SER A 285 5.44 -0.52 8.25
CA SER A 285 6.53 0.36 7.78
C SER A 285 7.88 0.14 8.46
N SER A 286 7.93 -0.42 9.67
CA SER A 286 9.18 -0.59 10.45
C SER A 286 9.47 -2.01 10.94
N GLY A 287 8.58 -2.97 10.65
CA GLY A 287 8.78 -4.37 11.01
C GLY A 287 9.78 -5.11 10.12
N ILE A 288 10.06 -6.37 10.47
CA ILE A 288 11.04 -7.25 9.79
C ILE A 288 10.79 -7.36 8.27
N ASN A 289 9.51 -7.33 7.87
CA ASN A 289 9.09 -7.45 6.46
C ASN A 289 8.80 -6.09 5.80
N ALA A 290 9.12 -4.97 6.46
CA ALA A 290 8.98 -3.65 5.86
C ALA A 290 10.01 -3.47 4.73
N LEU A 291 9.59 -2.82 3.65
CA LEU A 291 10.45 -2.53 2.50
C LEU A 291 11.37 -1.34 2.86
N LYS A 292 12.55 -1.62 3.41
CA LYS A 292 13.56 -0.58 3.68
C LYS A 292 14.05 0.04 2.37
N ALA A 293 13.88 1.34 2.19
CA ALA A 293 14.41 2.05 1.04
C ALA A 293 15.93 2.25 1.16
N SER A 294 16.68 1.59 0.29
CA SER A 294 18.08 1.95 -0.02
C SER A 294 18.10 3.25 -0.85
N PRO A 295 19.15 4.09 -0.74
CA PRO A 295 19.32 5.30 -1.57
C PRO A 295 19.22 5.08 -3.08
N ASN A 296 19.47 3.84 -3.54
CA ASN A 296 19.41 3.43 -4.95
C ASN A 296 18.16 2.60 -5.30
N SER A 297 17.12 2.61 -4.47
CA SER A 297 15.95 1.74 -4.65
C SER A 297 14.63 2.50 -4.86
N ASP A 298 13.90 2.12 -5.91
CA ASP A 298 12.58 2.64 -6.28
C ASP A 298 11.45 2.16 -5.33
N VAL A 299 11.77 1.84 -4.07
CA VAL A 299 10.87 1.15 -3.12
C VAL A 299 9.62 1.95 -2.78
N TYR A 300 9.71 3.28 -2.77
CA TYR A 300 8.59 4.20 -2.56
C TYR A 300 8.12 4.88 -3.86
N ALA A 301 8.61 4.45 -5.02
CA ALA A 301 8.12 4.97 -6.30
C ALA A 301 6.65 4.57 -6.48
N SER A 302 5.78 5.54 -6.75
CA SER A 302 4.40 5.23 -7.12
C SER A 302 4.42 4.46 -8.45
N ILE A 303 3.37 3.69 -8.76
CA ILE A 303 3.30 3.00 -10.06
C ILE A 303 3.38 3.98 -11.23
N ASP A 304 2.91 5.22 -11.06
CA ASP A 304 3.07 6.27 -12.07
C ASP A 304 4.54 6.65 -12.28
N ASP A 305 5.33 6.78 -11.20
CA ASP A 305 6.79 7.05 -11.29
C ASP A 305 7.54 5.88 -11.95
N VAL A 306 7.19 4.64 -11.58
CA VAL A 306 7.76 3.42 -12.20
C VAL A 306 7.43 3.34 -13.68
N ILE A 307 6.20 3.70 -14.08
CA ILE A 307 5.79 3.78 -15.49
C ILE A 307 6.55 4.89 -16.22
N GLU A 308 6.69 6.08 -15.63
CA GLU A 308 7.41 7.21 -16.22
C GLU A 308 8.89 6.85 -16.45
N TYR A 309 9.54 6.24 -15.45
CA TYR A 309 10.91 5.75 -15.57
C TYR A 309 11.04 4.68 -16.67
N LEU A 310 10.17 3.66 -16.66
CA LEU A 310 10.20 2.58 -17.64
C LEU A 310 9.91 3.08 -19.06
N ASP A 311 9.02 4.06 -19.24
CA ASP A 311 8.75 4.64 -20.56
C ASP A 311 9.93 5.49 -21.03
N LEU A 312 10.53 6.33 -20.17
CA LEU A 312 11.77 7.06 -20.48
C LEU A 312 12.90 6.12 -20.91
N MET A 313 13.07 4.99 -20.23
CA MET A 313 14.09 3.99 -20.58
C MET A 313 13.73 3.21 -21.86
N SER A 314 12.44 2.92 -22.08
CA SER A 314 11.91 2.36 -23.32
C SER A 314 12.16 3.27 -24.52
N GLN A 315 11.95 4.59 -24.37
CA GLN A 315 12.23 5.62 -25.38
C GLN A 315 13.74 5.75 -25.69
N LYS A 316 14.62 5.63 -24.68
CA LYS A 316 16.09 5.49 -24.87
C LYS A 316 16.48 4.19 -25.59
N GLY A 317 15.54 3.29 -25.84
CA GLY A 317 15.70 2.07 -26.61
C GLY A 317 15.90 0.80 -25.78
N ASP A 318 15.86 0.88 -24.44
CA ASP A 318 15.97 -0.32 -23.59
C ASP A 318 14.78 -1.26 -23.81
N PHE A 319 15.09 -2.47 -24.25
CA PHE A 319 14.13 -3.51 -24.51
C PHE A 319 13.67 -4.24 -23.23
N LYS A 320 14.44 -4.19 -22.14
CA LYS A 320 14.00 -4.71 -20.84
C LYS A 320 12.91 -3.82 -20.26
N ALA A 321 13.12 -2.50 -20.26
CA ALA A 321 12.10 -1.52 -19.88
C ALA A 321 10.83 -1.65 -20.73
N SER A 322 10.94 -1.69 -22.08
CA SER A 322 9.78 -1.92 -22.95
C SER A 322 9.03 -3.22 -22.62
N PHE A 323 9.74 -4.32 -22.34
CA PHE A 323 9.11 -5.61 -21.98
C PHE A 323 8.37 -5.53 -20.63
N ASN A 324 9.01 -4.95 -19.60
CA ASN A 324 8.43 -4.79 -18.28
C ASN A 324 7.18 -3.91 -18.32
N LEU A 325 7.22 -2.80 -19.07
CA LEU A 325 6.09 -1.90 -19.27
C LEU A 325 4.94 -2.61 -20.02
N GLY A 326 5.26 -3.42 -21.03
CA GLY A 326 4.28 -4.28 -21.70
C GLY A 326 3.63 -5.29 -20.75
N ARG A 327 4.40 -5.90 -19.84
CA ARG A 327 3.87 -6.81 -18.80
C ARG A 327 2.95 -6.08 -17.83
N LEU A 328 3.36 -4.93 -17.30
CA LEU A 328 2.54 -4.12 -16.37
C LEU A 328 1.17 -3.78 -16.96
N TYR A 329 1.12 -3.30 -18.21
CA TYR A 329 -0.16 -3.03 -18.89
C TYR A 329 -0.97 -4.29 -19.23
N TYR A 330 -0.33 -5.46 -19.40
CA TYR A 330 -1.02 -6.72 -19.72
C TYR A 330 -1.61 -7.42 -18.49
N GLU A 331 -0.90 -7.38 -17.37
CA GLU A 331 -1.36 -7.99 -16.12
C GLU A 331 -2.33 -7.06 -15.39
N GLY A 332 -2.03 -5.74 -15.39
CA GLY A 332 -2.71 -4.76 -14.54
C GLY A 332 -2.27 -4.89 -13.09
N GLN A 333 -2.37 -3.80 -12.34
CA GLN A 333 -2.14 -3.80 -10.89
C GLN A 333 -2.87 -2.63 -10.24
N ARG A 334 -2.78 -2.53 -8.91
CA ARG A 334 -3.34 -1.40 -8.16
C ARG A 334 -2.93 -0.05 -8.76
N GLY A 335 -3.90 0.81 -9.05
CA GLY A 335 -3.72 2.10 -9.73
C GLY A 335 -3.50 2.03 -11.26
N LEU A 336 -3.27 0.84 -11.83
CA LEU A 336 -2.98 0.62 -13.25
C LEU A 336 -4.02 -0.31 -13.91
N GLU A 337 -4.94 0.30 -14.64
CA GLU A 337 -5.86 -0.43 -15.52
C GLU A 337 -5.13 -1.26 -16.59
N ARG A 338 -5.65 -2.46 -16.85
CA ARG A 338 -5.13 -3.38 -17.86
C ARG A 338 -5.38 -2.85 -19.26
N ASN A 339 -4.32 -2.40 -19.95
CA ASN A 339 -4.36 -1.95 -21.34
C ASN A 339 -3.68 -2.96 -22.27
N VAL A 340 -4.45 -3.93 -22.74
CA VAL A 340 -3.99 -5.04 -23.58
C VAL A 340 -3.43 -4.55 -24.93
N ASP A 341 -4.02 -3.50 -25.50
CA ASP A 341 -3.56 -2.93 -26.78
C ASP A 341 -2.21 -2.25 -26.68
N LEU A 342 -2.00 -1.48 -25.62
CA LEU A 342 -0.73 -0.82 -25.34
C LEU A 342 0.36 -1.85 -24.98
N ALA A 343 0.03 -2.86 -24.17
CA ALA A 343 0.90 -3.98 -23.89
C ALA A 343 1.38 -4.68 -25.17
N ARG A 344 0.46 -4.97 -26.10
CA ARG A 344 0.77 -5.56 -27.41
C ARG A 344 1.77 -4.72 -28.20
N ARG A 345 1.63 -3.38 -28.20
CA ARG A 345 2.56 -2.48 -28.89
C ARG A 345 3.97 -2.57 -28.31
N TYR A 346 4.11 -2.62 -26.98
CA TYR A 346 5.40 -2.80 -26.32
C TYR A 346 6.02 -4.18 -26.56
N PHE A 347 5.24 -5.27 -26.50
CA PHE A 347 5.77 -6.60 -26.85
C PHE A 347 6.19 -6.68 -28.33
N LEU A 348 5.46 -6.04 -29.23
CA LEU A 348 5.84 -5.95 -30.65
C LEU A 348 7.11 -5.10 -30.86
N SER A 349 7.29 -3.99 -30.12
CA SER A 349 8.52 -3.19 -30.21
C SER A 349 9.77 -3.93 -29.71
N VAL A 350 9.63 -4.84 -28.75
CA VAL A 350 10.72 -5.75 -28.32
C VAL A 350 10.96 -6.85 -29.36
N THR A 351 9.92 -7.56 -29.80
CA THR A 351 10.10 -8.70 -30.72
C THR A 351 10.61 -8.27 -32.10
N THR A 352 10.24 -7.09 -32.59
CA THR A 352 10.74 -6.54 -33.87
C THR A 352 12.20 -6.10 -33.84
N LYS A 353 12.79 -5.84 -32.66
CA LYS A 353 14.24 -5.61 -32.51
C LYS A 353 15.05 -6.89 -32.78
N TYR A 354 14.46 -8.08 -32.61
CA TYR A 354 15.14 -9.38 -32.78
C TYR A 354 14.71 -10.16 -34.03
N TRP A 355 13.41 -10.19 -34.37
CA TRP A 355 12.89 -10.83 -35.59
C TRP A 355 12.50 -9.79 -36.64
N ARG A 356 13.08 -9.91 -37.83
CA ARG A 356 12.81 -8.98 -38.95
C ARG A 356 11.37 -9.17 -39.45
N SER A 357 10.56 -8.09 -39.38
CA SER A 357 9.10 -8.12 -39.62
C SER A 357 8.66 -8.77 -40.95
N LYS A 358 9.45 -8.64 -42.03
CA LYS A 358 9.14 -9.23 -43.35
C LYS A 358 9.38 -10.74 -43.46
N ASP A 359 10.47 -11.24 -42.88
CA ASP A 359 10.97 -12.61 -43.15
C ASP A 359 10.95 -13.53 -41.93
N GLY A 360 10.73 -12.99 -40.72
CA GLY A 360 10.74 -13.73 -39.46
C GLY A 360 12.11 -14.31 -39.04
N ARG A 361 13.18 -13.97 -39.77
CA ARG A 361 14.56 -14.36 -39.45
C ARG A 361 15.10 -13.50 -38.29
N SER A 362 15.98 -14.07 -37.48
CA SER A 362 16.74 -13.36 -36.45
C SER A 362 17.64 -12.30 -37.08
N VAL A 363 17.91 -11.22 -36.35
CA VAL A 363 18.90 -10.20 -36.72
C VAL A 363 20.28 -10.66 -36.25
N ASP A 364 21.22 -10.75 -37.19
CA ASP A 364 22.62 -11.06 -36.90
C ASP A 364 23.27 -9.89 -36.13
N GLY A 365 24.05 -10.18 -35.08
CA GLY A 365 24.65 -9.14 -34.22
C GLY A 365 23.69 -8.49 -33.22
N ALA A 366 22.65 -9.21 -32.78
CA ALA A 366 21.74 -8.76 -31.73
C ALA A 366 22.46 -8.40 -30.41
N LYS A 367 21.93 -7.43 -29.65
CA LYS A 367 22.42 -7.10 -28.30
C LYS A 367 22.28 -8.31 -27.37
N PRO A 368 23.23 -8.56 -26.44
CA PRO A 368 23.11 -9.65 -25.46
C PRO A 368 21.78 -9.58 -24.68
N GLN A 369 21.22 -10.74 -24.34
CA GLN A 369 19.95 -10.91 -23.61
C GLN A 369 18.69 -10.47 -24.39
N LEU A 370 18.82 -9.83 -25.56
CA LEU A 370 17.68 -9.43 -26.39
C LEU A 370 16.89 -10.64 -26.87
N GLU A 371 17.57 -11.72 -27.22
CA GLU A 371 16.97 -12.99 -27.65
C GLU A 371 16.08 -13.62 -26.56
N LYS A 372 16.53 -13.60 -25.29
CA LYS A 372 15.72 -14.08 -24.15
C LYS A 372 14.53 -13.15 -23.88
N THR A 373 14.73 -11.83 -23.87
CA THR A 373 13.64 -10.87 -23.61
C THR A 373 12.61 -10.85 -24.75
N ALA A 374 13.05 -10.96 -26.01
CA ALA A 374 12.15 -11.12 -27.16
C ALA A 374 11.39 -12.45 -27.12
N SER A 375 11.99 -13.52 -26.60
CA SER A 375 11.32 -14.81 -26.41
C SER A 375 10.23 -14.76 -25.35
N LYS A 376 10.48 -14.08 -24.22
CA LYS A 376 9.43 -13.76 -23.23
C LYS A 376 8.30 -12.94 -23.85
N ALA A 377 8.63 -11.86 -24.58
CA ALA A 377 7.64 -11.04 -25.28
C ALA A 377 6.82 -11.85 -26.32
N ALA A 378 7.44 -12.78 -27.03
CA ALA A 378 6.77 -13.71 -27.93
C ALA A 378 5.81 -14.66 -27.18
N GLY A 379 6.17 -15.12 -25.97
CA GLY A 379 5.29 -15.88 -25.09
C GLY A 379 4.05 -15.11 -24.62
N TYR A 380 4.17 -13.79 -24.37
CA TYR A 380 2.99 -12.94 -24.10
C TYR A 380 2.14 -12.75 -25.35
N ILE A 381 2.73 -12.42 -26.51
CA ILE A 381 1.97 -12.28 -27.77
C ILE A 381 1.25 -13.60 -28.11
N GLY A 382 1.90 -14.75 -27.96
CA GLY A 382 1.28 -16.07 -28.16
C GLY A 382 0.09 -16.30 -27.22
N ARG A 383 0.23 -15.94 -25.93
CA ARG A 383 -0.84 -16.01 -24.94
C ARG A 383 -2.03 -15.11 -25.30
N MET A 384 -1.78 -13.90 -25.80
CA MET A 384 -2.83 -12.99 -26.29
C MET A 384 -3.63 -13.57 -27.46
N TRP A 385 -2.95 -14.16 -28.45
CA TRP A 385 -3.60 -14.84 -29.59
C TRP A 385 -4.36 -16.10 -29.18
N LEU A 386 -3.84 -16.86 -28.21
CA LEU A 386 -4.49 -18.04 -27.64
C LEU A 386 -5.80 -17.67 -26.92
N ARG A 387 -5.82 -16.52 -26.24
CA ARG A 387 -6.94 -16.06 -25.40
C ARG A 387 -7.95 -15.16 -26.12
N GLY A 388 -7.57 -14.55 -27.25
CA GLY A 388 -8.39 -13.56 -27.94
C GLY A 388 -8.40 -12.20 -27.23
N GLU A 389 -7.30 -11.83 -26.59
CA GLU A 389 -7.19 -10.57 -25.83
C GLU A 389 -6.54 -9.48 -26.70
N GLY A 390 -7.29 -8.41 -26.99
CA GLY A 390 -6.86 -7.31 -27.89
C GLY A 390 -6.86 -7.66 -29.39
N ALA A 391 -7.21 -8.89 -29.75
CA ALA A 391 -7.40 -9.37 -31.12
C ALA A 391 -8.39 -10.54 -31.12
N GLY A 392 -8.95 -10.88 -32.28
CA GLY A 392 -9.65 -12.16 -32.44
C GLY A 392 -8.72 -13.35 -32.15
N GLN A 393 -9.27 -14.40 -31.53
CA GLN A 393 -8.52 -15.62 -31.19
C GLN A 393 -7.98 -16.31 -32.46
N ASP A 394 -6.67 -16.57 -32.49
CA ASP A 394 -6.01 -17.30 -33.59
C ASP A 394 -4.96 -18.28 -33.03
N PHE A 395 -5.35 -19.55 -32.97
CA PHE A 395 -4.46 -20.63 -32.52
C PHE A 395 -3.24 -20.84 -33.42
N LYS A 396 -3.33 -20.57 -34.74
CA LYS A 396 -2.18 -20.71 -35.65
C LYS A 396 -1.18 -19.58 -35.47
N ALA A 397 -1.65 -18.37 -35.16
CA ALA A 397 -0.78 -17.28 -34.74
C ALA A 397 -0.14 -17.59 -33.39
N ALA A 398 -0.92 -18.04 -32.41
CA ALA A 398 -0.43 -18.43 -31.09
C ALA A 398 0.69 -19.48 -31.17
N GLN A 399 0.47 -20.58 -31.91
CA GLN A 399 1.47 -21.63 -32.12
C GLN A 399 2.80 -21.06 -32.65
N LYS A 400 2.75 -20.24 -33.71
CA LYS A 400 3.95 -19.64 -34.33
C LYS A 400 4.72 -18.74 -33.37
N TRP A 401 4.04 -18.04 -32.46
CA TRP A 401 4.68 -17.19 -31.46
C TRP A 401 5.28 -18.01 -30.32
N PHE A 402 4.60 -19.05 -29.84
CA PHE A 402 5.17 -19.99 -28.87
C PHE A 402 6.39 -20.75 -29.44
N GLU A 403 6.32 -21.22 -30.68
CA GLU A 403 7.47 -21.84 -31.38
C GLU A 403 8.67 -20.89 -31.55
N ARG A 404 8.45 -19.56 -31.54
CA ARG A 404 9.54 -18.58 -31.51
C ARG A 404 10.16 -18.45 -30.11
N GLY A 405 9.34 -18.39 -29.06
CA GLY A 405 9.82 -18.28 -27.67
C GLY A 405 10.56 -19.54 -27.19
N ILE A 406 10.07 -20.73 -27.57
CA ILE A 406 10.66 -22.03 -27.21
C ILE A 406 12.11 -22.17 -27.72
N LYS A 407 12.49 -21.52 -28.83
CA LYS A 407 13.87 -21.57 -29.37
C LYS A 407 14.94 -21.09 -28.40
N HIS A 408 14.57 -20.22 -27.45
CA HIS A 408 15.45 -19.72 -26.38
C HIS A 408 14.92 -20.10 -25.00
N GLY A 409 14.10 -21.16 -24.91
CA GLY A 409 13.68 -21.78 -23.66
C GLY A 409 12.53 -21.10 -22.91
N ASP A 410 11.79 -20.14 -23.48
CA ASP A 410 10.77 -19.39 -22.72
C ASP A 410 9.67 -20.29 -22.10
N ALA A 411 9.61 -20.32 -20.76
CA ALA A 411 8.68 -21.15 -19.99
C ALA A 411 7.20 -20.86 -20.28
N GLN A 412 6.83 -19.59 -20.49
CA GLN A 412 5.44 -19.24 -20.82
C GLN A 412 5.04 -19.78 -22.21
N SER A 413 5.96 -19.77 -23.17
CA SER A 413 5.77 -20.36 -24.50
C SER A 413 5.69 -21.89 -24.47
N GLN A 414 6.54 -22.53 -23.68
CA GLN A 414 6.50 -23.97 -23.45
C GLN A 414 5.16 -24.40 -22.84
N TRP A 415 4.74 -23.76 -21.74
CA TRP A 415 3.45 -23.98 -21.12
C TRP A 415 2.27 -23.69 -22.07
N GLY A 416 2.31 -22.56 -22.79
CA GLY A 416 1.25 -22.18 -23.74
C GLY A 416 1.07 -23.20 -24.86
N LEU A 417 2.16 -23.69 -25.44
CA LEU A 417 2.11 -24.76 -26.44
C LEU A 417 1.72 -26.11 -25.84
N GLY A 418 2.14 -26.40 -24.60
CA GLY A 418 1.70 -27.58 -23.85
C GLY A 418 0.18 -27.59 -23.65
N LEU A 419 -0.41 -26.45 -23.27
CA LEU A 419 -1.84 -26.27 -23.12
C LEU A 419 -2.58 -26.48 -24.46
N MET A 420 -2.02 -26.02 -25.57
CA MET A 420 -2.55 -26.28 -26.91
C MET A 420 -2.56 -27.78 -27.24
N TYR A 421 -1.48 -28.52 -26.94
CA TYR A 421 -1.43 -29.98 -27.13
C TYR A 421 -2.31 -30.76 -26.15
N LEU A 422 -2.54 -30.26 -24.94
CA LEU A 422 -3.38 -30.92 -23.93
C LEU A 422 -4.88 -30.89 -24.32
N HIS A 423 -5.37 -29.72 -24.75
CA HIS A 423 -6.79 -29.52 -25.09
C HIS A 423 -7.10 -29.64 -26.59
N GLY A 424 -6.08 -29.59 -27.47
CA GLY A 424 -6.26 -29.64 -28.92
C GLY A 424 -6.58 -28.28 -29.56
N TYR A 425 -6.11 -27.17 -28.96
CA TYR A 425 -6.35 -25.82 -29.50
C TYR A 425 -5.54 -25.59 -30.78
N GLY A 426 -6.17 -25.70 -31.95
CA GLY A 426 -5.53 -25.53 -33.27
C GLY A 426 -4.56 -26.64 -33.68
N VAL A 427 -4.25 -27.58 -32.78
CA VAL A 427 -3.34 -28.72 -32.98
C VAL A 427 -4.04 -30.03 -32.59
N ARG A 428 -3.55 -31.18 -33.07
CA ARG A 428 -4.05 -32.48 -32.63
C ARG A 428 -3.63 -32.74 -31.18
N LYS A 429 -4.58 -33.14 -30.32
CA LYS A 429 -4.31 -33.48 -28.91
C LYS A 429 -3.18 -34.51 -28.79
N ASN A 430 -2.21 -34.23 -27.93
CA ASN A 430 -1.04 -35.06 -27.67
C ASN A 430 -0.55 -34.84 -26.22
N VAL A 431 -1.02 -35.68 -25.29
CA VAL A 431 -0.71 -35.54 -23.85
C VAL A 431 0.77 -35.77 -23.53
N PRO A 432 1.49 -36.78 -24.07
CA PRO A 432 2.92 -36.94 -23.85
C PRO A 432 3.74 -35.70 -24.23
N ARG A 433 3.45 -35.09 -25.39
CA ARG A 433 4.13 -33.86 -25.82
C ARG A 433 3.77 -32.64 -24.94
N ALA A 434 2.55 -32.59 -24.42
CA ALA A 434 2.16 -31.57 -23.45
C ALA A 434 2.95 -31.74 -22.14
N PHE A 435 3.10 -32.96 -21.65
CA PHE A 435 3.88 -33.29 -20.45
C PHE A 435 5.35 -32.88 -20.57
N GLU A 436 6.02 -33.21 -21.69
CA GLU A 436 7.41 -32.78 -21.96
C GLU A 436 7.55 -31.24 -21.92
N LEU A 437 6.61 -30.51 -22.53
CA LEU A 437 6.59 -29.05 -22.56
C LEU A 437 6.30 -28.44 -21.18
N PHE A 438 5.37 -29.01 -20.42
CA PHE A 438 5.12 -28.57 -19.04
C PHE A 438 6.31 -28.85 -18.13
N LYS A 439 6.99 -29.99 -18.29
CA LYS A 439 8.21 -30.30 -17.53
C LYS A 439 9.30 -29.25 -17.79
N ALA A 440 9.60 -28.94 -19.05
CA ALA A 440 10.61 -27.93 -19.39
C ALA A 440 10.28 -26.52 -18.85
N ALA A 441 9.01 -26.20 -18.63
CA ALA A 441 8.55 -24.94 -18.01
C ALA A 441 8.58 -25.01 -16.47
N ALA A 442 8.26 -26.16 -15.88
CA ALA A 442 8.35 -26.41 -14.44
C ALA A 442 9.80 -26.42 -13.94
N ASP A 443 10.73 -26.95 -14.74
CA ASP A 443 12.18 -26.89 -14.49
C ASP A 443 12.73 -25.43 -14.49
N GLN A 444 11.87 -24.43 -14.77
CA GLN A 444 12.13 -22.98 -14.68
C GLN A 444 11.21 -22.29 -13.64
N ASP A 445 10.71 -23.03 -12.66
CA ASP A 445 9.81 -22.58 -11.59
C ASP A 445 8.47 -21.96 -12.04
N PHE A 446 8.02 -22.25 -13.27
CA PHE A 446 6.79 -21.66 -13.79
C PHE A 446 5.53 -22.26 -13.12
N SER A 447 4.92 -21.51 -12.21
CA SER A 447 3.82 -21.98 -11.34
C SER A 447 2.62 -22.58 -12.09
N LEU A 448 2.27 -22.07 -13.27
CA LEU A 448 1.18 -22.62 -14.09
C LEU A 448 1.54 -23.98 -14.74
N ALA A 449 2.83 -24.25 -14.97
CA ALA A 449 3.30 -25.55 -15.43
C ALA A 449 3.34 -26.58 -14.30
N HIS A 450 3.74 -26.16 -13.09
CA HIS A 450 3.60 -26.97 -11.88
C HIS A 450 2.15 -27.45 -11.66
N VAL A 451 1.15 -26.55 -11.78
CA VAL A 451 -0.27 -26.96 -11.70
C VAL A 451 -0.64 -27.97 -12.79
N ALA A 452 -0.22 -27.73 -14.04
CA ALA A 452 -0.54 -28.63 -15.16
C ALA A 452 0.07 -30.03 -14.98
N LEU A 453 1.31 -30.14 -14.50
CA LEU A 453 1.94 -31.42 -14.16
C LEU A 453 1.26 -32.09 -12.97
N GLY A 454 0.98 -31.32 -11.90
CA GLY A 454 0.28 -31.84 -10.73
C GLY A 454 -1.08 -32.43 -11.08
N ALA A 455 -1.85 -31.76 -11.94
CA ALA A 455 -3.12 -32.28 -12.46
C ALA A 455 -2.93 -33.56 -13.30
N LEU A 456 -1.92 -33.61 -14.18
CA LEU A 456 -1.63 -34.80 -15.00
C LEU A 456 -1.18 -36.02 -14.18
N HIS A 457 -0.49 -35.82 -13.04
CA HIS A 457 -0.17 -36.89 -12.11
C HIS A 457 -1.39 -37.29 -11.27
N LEU A 458 -2.20 -36.32 -10.80
CA LEU A 458 -3.44 -36.58 -10.08
C LEU A 458 -4.44 -37.41 -10.91
N ASP A 459 -4.56 -37.13 -12.21
CA ASP A 459 -5.39 -37.89 -13.16
C ASP A 459 -4.95 -39.36 -13.35
N GLN A 460 -3.66 -39.68 -13.11
CA GLN A 460 -3.15 -41.06 -13.18
C GLN A 460 -3.42 -41.88 -11.91
N GLY A 461 -3.53 -41.21 -10.76
CA GLY A 461 -4.06 -41.76 -9.52
C GLY A 461 -3.22 -42.83 -8.81
N GLN A 462 -1.97 -43.09 -9.22
CA GLN A 462 -1.11 -44.03 -8.49
C GLN A 462 -0.62 -43.42 -7.16
N PRO A 463 -0.36 -44.22 -6.11
CA PRO A 463 0.10 -43.71 -4.82
C PRO A 463 1.39 -42.86 -4.87
N ASP A 464 2.29 -43.15 -5.82
CA ASP A 464 3.50 -42.36 -6.02
C ASP A 464 3.25 -41.09 -6.85
N ASP A 465 2.35 -41.14 -7.83
CA ASP A 465 1.89 -39.96 -8.57
C ASP A 465 1.21 -38.94 -7.64
N LEU A 466 0.46 -39.38 -6.62
CA LEU A 466 -0.16 -38.48 -5.64
C LEU A 466 0.88 -37.67 -4.84
N LYS A 467 2.04 -38.26 -4.53
CA LYS A 467 3.14 -37.55 -3.85
C LYS A 467 3.78 -36.51 -4.77
N ILE A 468 3.99 -36.88 -6.04
CA ILE A 468 4.54 -35.99 -7.08
C ILE A 468 3.55 -34.84 -7.37
N ALA A 469 2.25 -35.12 -7.47
CA ALA A 469 1.23 -34.10 -7.65
C ALA A 469 1.22 -33.11 -6.47
N ASN A 470 1.27 -33.62 -5.23
CA ASN A 470 1.35 -32.79 -4.05
C ASN A 470 2.59 -31.87 -4.05
N SER A 471 3.78 -32.38 -4.40
CA SER A 471 4.99 -31.53 -4.42
C SER A 471 4.91 -30.42 -5.47
N TYR A 472 4.35 -30.71 -6.64
CA TYR A 472 4.10 -29.69 -7.67
C TYR A 472 3.06 -28.66 -7.23
N PHE A 473 1.95 -29.07 -6.61
CA PHE A 473 0.97 -28.12 -6.10
C PHE A 473 1.51 -27.28 -4.94
N GLU A 474 2.32 -27.84 -4.03
CA GLU A 474 3.02 -27.06 -3.00
C GLU A 474 3.97 -26.02 -3.61
N ALA A 475 4.76 -26.40 -4.61
CA ALA A 475 5.64 -25.47 -5.34
C ALA A 475 4.86 -24.32 -6.02
N ALA A 476 3.71 -24.62 -6.63
CA ALA A 476 2.84 -23.61 -7.22
C ALA A 476 2.09 -22.76 -6.16
N ALA A 477 1.75 -23.33 -5.01
CA ALA A 477 1.04 -22.63 -3.94
C ALA A 477 1.93 -21.62 -3.19
N ARG A 478 3.26 -21.81 -3.17
CA ARG A 478 4.25 -20.79 -2.72
C ARG A 478 4.13 -19.49 -3.50
N TRP A 479 3.81 -19.58 -4.80
CA TRP A 479 3.53 -18.44 -5.68
C TRP A 479 2.06 -18.00 -5.66
N TYR A 480 1.29 -18.41 -4.64
CA TYR A 480 -0.14 -18.09 -4.46
C TYR A 480 -1.02 -18.39 -5.69
N ASN A 481 -0.70 -19.47 -6.42
CA ASN A 481 -1.51 -19.89 -7.56
C ASN A 481 -2.89 -20.43 -7.08
N LEU A 482 -3.96 -19.88 -7.66
CA LEU A 482 -5.35 -20.19 -7.29
C LEU A 482 -5.70 -21.68 -7.45
N GLU A 483 -5.35 -22.27 -8.60
CA GLU A 483 -5.65 -23.68 -8.89
C GLU A 483 -4.85 -24.62 -8.01
N ALA A 484 -3.57 -24.32 -7.73
CA ALA A 484 -2.75 -25.11 -6.82
C ALA A 484 -3.34 -25.17 -5.41
N GLN A 485 -3.78 -24.02 -4.88
CA GLN A 485 -4.39 -23.96 -3.55
C GLN A 485 -5.72 -24.73 -3.51
N TYR A 486 -6.53 -24.66 -4.58
CA TYR A 486 -7.76 -25.46 -4.69
C TYR A 486 -7.47 -26.97 -4.73
N TYR A 487 -6.51 -27.43 -5.52
CA TYR A 487 -6.15 -28.86 -5.58
C TYR A 487 -5.60 -29.37 -4.25
N LEU A 488 -4.75 -28.60 -3.55
CA LEU A 488 -4.30 -28.94 -2.19
C LEU A 488 -5.48 -29.01 -1.21
N ALA A 489 -6.44 -28.09 -1.30
CA ALA A 489 -7.64 -28.10 -0.47
C ALA A 489 -8.48 -29.36 -0.69
N GLU A 490 -8.74 -29.75 -1.95
CA GLU A 490 -9.46 -31.00 -2.28
C GLU A 490 -8.70 -32.24 -1.77
N MET A 491 -7.40 -32.34 -2.06
CA MET A 491 -6.58 -33.48 -1.61
C MET A 491 -6.59 -33.64 -0.09
N ILE A 492 -6.42 -32.55 0.66
CA ILE A 492 -6.43 -32.56 2.13
C ILE A 492 -7.85 -32.79 2.69
N HIS A 493 -8.90 -32.26 2.05
CA HIS A 493 -10.28 -32.42 2.50
C HIS A 493 -10.77 -33.86 2.37
N HIS A 494 -10.41 -34.55 1.27
CA HIS A 494 -10.78 -35.94 1.02
C HIS A 494 -9.78 -36.98 1.55
N GLY A 495 -8.59 -36.55 1.99
CA GLY A 495 -7.54 -37.46 2.47
C GLY A 495 -6.80 -38.20 1.35
N VAL A 496 -6.68 -37.59 0.17
CA VAL A 496 -6.04 -38.17 -1.01
C VAL A 496 -4.56 -37.77 -1.04
N GLY A 497 -3.68 -38.74 -0.80
CA GLY A 497 -2.22 -38.51 -0.76
C GLY A 497 -1.69 -37.82 0.51
N ARG A 498 -2.57 -37.40 1.42
CA ARG A 498 -2.26 -36.78 2.72
C ARG A 498 -3.33 -37.11 3.76
N ASP A 499 -3.01 -36.95 5.05
CA ASP A 499 -3.99 -37.06 6.13
C ASP A 499 -5.03 -35.94 6.11
N LYS A 500 -6.30 -36.29 6.38
CA LYS A 500 -7.41 -35.32 6.43
C LYS A 500 -7.19 -34.31 7.57
N THR A 501 -6.90 -33.07 7.22
CA THR A 501 -6.72 -31.96 8.19
C THR A 501 -7.64 -30.80 7.83
N CYS A 502 -8.78 -30.71 8.54
CA CYS A 502 -9.82 -29.72 8.25
C CYS A 502 -9.29 -28.27 8.25
N GLY A 503 -8.45 -27.90 9.23
CA GLY A 503 -7.95 -26.52 9.36
C GLY A 503 -7.11 -26.06 8.16
N VAL A 504 -6.27 -26.95 7.64
CA VAL A 504 -5.38 -26.65 6.51
C VAL A 504 -6.19 -26.58 5.20
N ALA A 505 -7.08 -27.55 4.96
CA ALA A 505 -7.98 -27.50 3.80
C ALA A 505 -8.86 -26.24 3.81
N MET A 506 -9.42 -25.89 4.97
CA MET A 506 -10.26 -24.70 5.15
C MET A 506 -9.48 -23.41 4.87
N GLN A 507 -8.22 -23.29 5.30
CA GLN A 507 -7.38 -22.13 4.98
C GLN A 507 -7.08 -22.03 3.46
N TYR A 508 -6.84 -23.15 2.77
CA TYR A 508 -6.66 -23.12 1.32
C TYR A 508 -7.95 -22.74 0.58
N TYR A 509 -9.12 -23.28 0.95
CA TYR A 509 -10.39 -22.84 0.38
C TYR A 509 -10.69 -21.36 0.67
N LYS A 510 -10.37 -20.87 1.89
CA LYS A 510 -10.46 -19.45 2.24
C LYS A 510 -9.62 -18.59 1.29
N ASN A 511 -8.36 -18.97 1.05
CA ASN A 511 -7.48 -18.22 0.13
C ASN A 511 -8.06 -18.16 -1.31
N VAL A 512 -8.62 -19.27 -1.81
CA VAL A 512 -9.25 -19.35 -3.14
C VAL A 512 -10.51 -18.48 -3.23
N ALA A 513 -11.35 -18.53 -2.20
CA ALA A 513 -12.53 -17.69 -2.08
C ALA A 513 -12.17 -16.19 -2.00
N GLU A 514 -11.25 -15.81 -1.09
CA GLU A 514 -10.82 -14.43 -0.90
C GLU A 514 -10.17 -13.84 -2.15
N ARG A 515 -9.34 -14.61 -2.87
CA ARG A 515 -8.67 -14.16 -4.11
C ARG A 515 -9.62 -13.99 -5.29
N SER A 516 -10.82 -14.55 -5.23
CA SER A 516 -11.85 -14.43 -6.29
C SER A 516 -12.72 -13.18 -6.07
N GLU A 517 -12.05 -12.07 -5.77
CA GLU A 517 -12.65 -10.82 -5.29
C GLU A 517 -13.85 -10.35 -6.14
N PRO A 518 -13.78 -10.29 -7.49
CA PRO A 518 -14.89 -9.78 -8.31
C PRO A 518 -16.17 -10.65 -8.27
N LEU A 519 -16.07 -11.90 -7.82
CA LEU A 519 -17.21 -12.81 -7.68
C LEU A 519 -17.90 -12.63 -6.31
N VAL A 520 -17.12 -12.43 -5.25
CA VAL A 520 -17.61 -12.52 -3.86
C VAL A 520 -17.77 -11.15 -3.19
N SER A 521 -17.01 -10.13 -3.59
CA SER A 521 -16.91 -8.85 -2.89
C SER A 521 -16.96 -7.66 -3.85
N SER A 522 -17.07 -6.45 -3.30
CA SER A 522 -17.16 -5.18 -4.06
C SER A 522 -15.95 -4.29 -3.74
N TRP A 523 -14.74 -4.85 -3.83
CA TRP A 523 -13.50 -4.14 -3.53
C TRP A 523 -13.24 -2.98 -4.50
N ALA A 524 -13.50 -3.17 -5.79
CA ALA A 524 -13.30 -2.14 -6.80
C ALA A 524 -14.21 -0.92 -6.54
N GLU A 525 -15.47 -1.16 -6.22
CA GLU A 525 -16.46 -0.12 -5.90
C GLU A 525 -16.10 0.60 -4.59
N ALA A 526 -15.69 -0.15 -3.55
CA ALA A 526 -15.27 0.42 -2.26
C ALA A 526 -14.03 1.32 -2.40
N ASN A 527 -13.01 0.86 -3.13
CA ASN A 527 -11.78 1.61 -3.39
C ASN A 527 -12.08 2.87 -4.22
N GLN A 528 -12.91 2.75 -5.25
CA GLN A 528 -13.33 3.90 -6.07
C GLN A 528 -14.11 4.93 -5.25
N ALA A 529 -15.04 4.51 -4.40
CA ALA A 529 -15.78 5.41 -3.50
C ALA A 529 -14.84 6.14 -2.52
N TYR A 530 -13.81 5.46 -2.01
CA TYR A 530 -12.78 6.06 -1.16
C TYR A 530 -11.91 7.06 -1.92
N GLU A 531 -11.50 6.75 -3.15
CA GLU A 531 -10.73 7.66 -4.03
C GLU A 531 -11.53 8.91 -4.43
N ASP A 532 -12.83 8.75 -4.69
CA ASP A 532 -13.78 9.84 -4.98
C ASP A 532 -14.13 10.67 -3.71
N GLY A 533 -13.82 10.15 -2.51
CA GLY A 533 -14.02 10.82 -1.23
C GLY A 533 -15.37 10.60 -0.54
N ASP A 534 -16.23 9.71 -1.07
CA ASP A 534 -17.45 9.27 -0.39
C ASP A 534 -17.10 8.18 0.64
N LEU A 535 -16.56 8.62 1.77
CA LEU A 535 -16.15 7.76 2.88
C LEU A 535 -17.31 6.96 3.49
N GLU A 536 -18.57 7.42 3.33
CA GLU A 536 -19.74 6.66 3.79
C GLU A 536 -20.02 5.48 2.86
N LEU A 537 -20.03 5.69 1.54
CA LEU A 537 -20.21 4.60 0.57
C LEU A 537 -19.09 3.57 0.68
N ALA A 538 -17.84 4.03 0.71
CA ALA A 538 -16.67 3.16 0.88
C ALA A 538 -16.77 2.32 2.17
N PHE A 539 -17.20 2.93 3.28
CA PHE A 539 -17.45 2.22 4.53
C PHE A 539 -18.52 1.12 4.39
N LEU A 540 -19.64 1.39 3.71
CA LEU A 540 -20.69 0.38 3.52
C LEU A 540 -20.18 -0.87 2.79
N ASP A 541 -19.41 -0.70 1.72
CA ASP A 541 -18.86 -1.82 0.95
C ASP A 541 -17.70 -2.53 1.69
N TYR A 542 -16.80 -1.80 2.36
CA TYR A 542 -15.79 -2.43 3.22
C TYR A 542 -16.41 -3.20 4.38
N VAL A 543 -17.51 -2.74 4.98
CA VAL A 543 -18.24 -3.47 6.03
C VAL A 543 -18.79 -4.81 5.51
N MET A 544 -19.27 -4.85 4.26
CA MET A 544 -19.71 -6.11 3.63
C MET A 544 -18.56 -7.11 3.47
N ALA A 545 -17.41 -6.67 2.96
CA ALA A 545 -16.21 -7.53 2.87
C ALA A 545 -15.67 -7.92 4.27
N ALA A 546 -15.76 -7.03 5.26
CA ALA A 546 -15.32 -7.30 6.62
C ALA A 546 -16.16 -8.38 7.32
N GLU A 547 -17.49 -8.41 7.09
CA GLU A 547 -18.38 -9.50 7.52
C GLU A 547 -18.20 -10.80 6.72
N GLN A 548 -17.71 -10.75 5.47
CA GLN A 548 -17.31 -11.96 4.72
C GLN A 548 -16.03 -12.60 5.28
N GLY A 549 -15.23 -11.86 6.06
CA GLY A 549 -14.05 -12.38 6.75
C GLY A 549 -12.73 -11.76 6.31
N TYR A 550 -12.71 -10.92 5.29
CA TYR A 550 -11.48 -10.28 4.79
C TYR A 550 -10.81 -9.44 5.89
N GLU A 551 -9.60 -9.83 6.31
CA GLU A 551 -8.80 -9.10 7.30
C GLU A 551 -8.54 -7.65 6.88
N LYS A 552 -8.16 -7.45 5.62
CA LYS A 552 -7.89 -6.11 5.06
C LYS A 552 -9.11 -5.19 5.13
N ALA A 553 -10.31 -5.74 4.89
CA ALA A 553 -11.55 -4.97 5.01
C ALA A 553 -11.88 -4.65 6.47
N GLN A 554 -11.63 -5.59 7.40
CA GLN A 554 -11.79 -5.34 8.84
C GLN A 554 -10.86 -4.20 9.30
N ASN A 555 -9.61 -4.18 8.83
CA ASN A 555 -8.69 -3.06 9.05
C ASN A 555 -9.25 -1.74 8.46
N ASN A 556 -9.69 -1.73 7.20
CA ASN A 556 -10.24 -0.53 6.55
C ASN A 556 -11.45 0.07 7.28
N VAL A 557 -12.38 -0.79 7.69
CA VAL A 557 -13.55 -0.37 8.48
C VAL A 557 -13.13 0.23 9.81
N ALA A 558 -12.20 -0.42 10.52
CA ALA A 558 -11.71 0.07 11.80
C ALA A 558 -10.97 1.41 11.64
N PHE A 559 -10.13 1.57 10.61
CA PHE A 559 -9.41 2.79 10.27
C PHE A 559 -10.35 3.96 9.90
N LEU A 560 -11.38 3.71 9.10
CA LEU A 560 -12.39 4.73 8.76
C LEU A 560 -13.20 5.19 9.98
N LEU A 561 -13.48 4.29 10.93
CA LEU A 561 -14.16 4.60 12.19
C LEU A 561 -13.23 5.19 13.27
N ASP A 562 -11.91 4.97 13.19
CA ASP A 562 -10.95 5.33 14.25
C ASP A 562 -10.97 6.84 14.53
N PRO A 563 -11.19 7.30 15.78
CA PRO A 563 -11.16 8.72 16.09
C PRO A 563 -9.71 9.21 16.04
N THR A 564 -9.39 10.04 15.05
CA THR A 564 -8.05 10.61 14.86
C THR A 564 -7.75 11.65 15.95
N HIS A 565 -7.19 11.21 17.07
CA HIS A 565 -6.76 12.07 18.16
C HIS A 565 -5.34 12.59 17.93
N SER A 566 -5.19 13.87 17.57
CA SER A 566 -3.88 14.53 17.64
C SER A 566 -3.54 14.84 19.11
N VAL A 567 -2.36 14.42 19.56
CA VAL A 567 -1.87 14.68 20.94
C VAL A 567 -1.86 16.18 21.26
N PHE A 568 -1.61 17.01 20.25
CA PHE A 568 -1.83 18.45 20.31
C PHE A 568 -3.19 18.81 19.73
N SER A 569 -4.12 19.23 20.59
CA SER A 569 -5.34 19.90 20.15
C SER A 569 -5.02 21.36 19.83
N LEU A 570 -4.98 21.70 18.54
CA LEU A 570 -4.88 23.10 18.12
C LEU A 570 -6.11 23.88 18.65
N PRO A 571 -6.00 25.20 18.91
CA PRO A 571 -7.16 26.04 19.16
C PRO A 571 -8.18 25.93 18.01
N ASP A 572 -9.47 26.04 18.31
CA ASP A 572 -10.52 25.72 17.33
C ASP A 572 -10.47 26.58 16.06
N TRP A 573 -9.94 27.81 16.15
CA TRP A 573 -9.71 28.69 15.00
C TRP A 573 -8.58 28.25 14.05
N LEU A 574 -7.72 27.31 14.48
CA LEU A 574 -6.72 26.63 13.66
C LEU A 574 -7.14 25.22 13.24
N LYS A 575 -8.17 24.63 13.88
CA LYS A 575 -8.67 23.30 13.54
C LYS A 575 -9.45 23.34 12.23
N ARG A 576 -8.78 22.95 11.14
CA ARG A 576 -9.44 22.61 9.87
C ARG A 576 -10.08 21.22 9.94
N GLN A 577 -10.91 20.97 10.97
CA GLN A 577 -11.61 19.69 11.13
C GLN A 577 -12.92 19.71 10.34
N THR A 578 -12.94 18.99 9.22
CA THR A 578 -14.18 18.39 8.72
C THR A 578 -14.62 17.33 9.72
N SER A 579 -15.75 17.54 10.39
CA SER A 579 -16.34 16.53 11.27
C SER A 579 -16.64 15.26 10.47
N LYS A 580 -16.18 14.09 10.93
CA LYS A 580 -16.52 12.79 10.30
C LYS A 580 -18.05 12.67 10.18
N PRO A 581 -18.62 12.16 9.07
CA PRO A 581 -20.05 11.90 8.94
C PRO A 581 -20.57 11.03 10.09
N ARG A 582 -21.84 11.20 10.50
CA ARG A 582 -22.42 10.49 11.66
C ARG A 582 -22.28 8.98 11.54
N LEU A 583 -22.41 8.41 10.33
CA LEU A 583 -22.24 6.98 10.08
C LEU A 583 -20.87 6.45 10.51
N LEU A 584 -19.83 7.28 10.43
CA LEU A 584 -18.45 6.93 10.78
C LEU A 584 -18.09 7.20 12.25
N GLN A 585 -19.02 7.71 13.07
CA GLN A 585 -18.79 8.03 14.48
C GLN A 585 -19.14 6.85 15.40
N ASN A 586 -18.61 5.65 15.13
CA ASN A 586 -18.91 4.45 15.92
C ASN A 586 -17.62 3.76 16.44
N THR A 587 -17.11 4.25 17.55
CA THR A 587 -15.87 3.76 18.19
C THR A 587 -16.01 2.33 18.74
N ALA A 588 -17.20 1.95 19.23
CA ALA A 588 -17.46 0.59 19.71
C ALA A 588 -17.44 -0.44 18.56
N LEU A 589 -17.87 -0.04 17.35
CA LEU A 589 -17.75 -0.85 16.14
C LEU A 589 -16.31 -0.89 15.63
N ALA A 590 -15.57 0.23 15.70
CA ALA A 590 -14.14 0.29 15.37
C ALA A 590 -13.32 -0.74 16.18
N LEU A 591 -13.53 -0.78 17.51
CA LEU A 591 -12.88 -1.75 18.39
C LEU A 591 -13.12 -3.20 17.95
N ILE A 592 -14.37 -3.54 17.60
CA ILE A 592 -14.72 -4.90 17.17
C ILE A 592 -13.97 -5.29 15.89
N TYR A 593 -13.83 -4.37 14.94
CA TYR A 593 -13.10 -4.64 13.71
C TYR A 593 -11.56 -4.64 13.91
N TRP A 594 -11.01 -3.80 14.78
CA TRP A 594 -9.61 -3.93 15.25
C TRP A 594 -9.37 -5.30 15.88
N THR A 595 -10.24 -5.77 16.79
CA THR A 595 -10.14 -7.11 17.38
C THR A 595 -10.20 -8.23 16.34
N ARG A 596 -11.08 -8.13 15.34
CA ARG A 596 -11.20 -9.16 14.29
C ARG A 596 -9.99 -9.20 13.37
N SER A 597 -9.45 -8.04 13.00
CA SER A 597 -8.21 -7.93 12.22
C SER A 597 -7.01 -8.47 13.03
N ALA A 598 -6.93 -8.15 14.32
CA ALA A 598 -5.90 -8.67 15.24
C ALA A 598 -5.95 -10.20 15.40
N ILE A 599 -7.15 -10.81 15.47
CA ILE A 599 -7.34 -12.27 15.48
C ILE A 599 -6.81 -12.93 14.20
N GLN A 600 -6.76 -12.19 13.08
CA GLN A 600 -6.16 -12.63 11.82
C GLN A 600 -4.69 -12.19 11.67
N SER A 601 -3.99 -12.04 12.81
CA SER A 601 -2.56 -11.72 12.89
C SER A 601 -2.14 -10.35 12.35
N ASN A 602 -3.06 -9.37 12.30
CA ASN A 602 -2.67 -7.98 12.05
C ASN A 602 -2.10 -7.34 13.33
N ILE A 603 -0.81 -7.01 13.29
CA ILE A 603 -0.02 -6.57 14.45
C ILE A 603 -0.40 -5.15 14.87
N ASP A 604 -0.49 -4.21 13.93
CA ASP A 604 -0.89 -2.84 14.22
C ASP A 604 -2.33 -2.76 14.77
N SER A 605 -3.20 -3.67 14.32
CA SER A 605 -4.57 -3.82 14.86
C SER A 605 -4.59 -4.35 16.30
N LEU A 606 -3.62 -5.21 16.66
CA LEU A 606 -3.44 -5.70 18.03
C LEU A 606 -2.93 -4.57 18.95
N VAL A 607 -2.00 -3.73 18.49
CA VAL A 607 -1.56 -2.53 19.24
C VAL A 607 -2.72 -1.54 19.40
N LYS A 608 -3.50 -1.26 18.34
CA LYS A 608 -4.69 -0.38 18.41
C LYS A 608 -5.74 -0.91 19.36
N MET A 609 -5.97 -2.22 19.39
CA MET A 609 -6.87 -2.83 20.38
C MET A 609 -6.40 -2.56 21.81
N GLY A 610 -5.07 -2.59 22.04
CA GLY A 610 -4.46 -2.15 23.30
C GLY A 610 -4.73 -0.69 23.63
N ASP A 611 -4.53 0.22 22.67
CA ASP A 611 -4.78 1.67 22.84
C ASP A 611 -6.24 1.98 23.19
N TYR A 612 -7.18 1.23 22.60
CA TYR A 612 -8.61 1.37 22.90
C TYR A 612 -8.94 0.95 24.33
N TYR A 613 -8.38 -0.16 24.81
CA TYR A 613 -8.53 -0.58 26.21
C TYR A 613 -7.82 0.35 27.20
N LEU A 614 -6.68 0.93 26.81
CA LEU A 614 -5.94 1.91 27.61
C LEU A 614 -6.71 3.24 27.74
N GLY A 615 -7.27 3.73 26.63
CA GLY A 615 -8.00 4.99 26.57
C GLY A 615 -9.48 4.93 26.95
N GLY A 616 -10.08 3.73 27.05
CA GLY A 616 -11.53 3.58 27.24
C GLY A 616 -12.33 4.00 26.01
N ILE A 617 -11.81 3.76 24.82
CA ILE A 617 -12.43 4.18 23.56
C ILE A 617 -13.40 3.08 23.11
N GLY A 618 -14.71 3.37 23.12
CA GLY A 618 -15.75 2.40 22.75
C GLY A 618 -15.92 1.22 23.72
N THR A 619 -15.23 1.25 24.86
CA THR A 619 -15.26 0.24 25.93
C THR A 619 -14.85 0.88 27.26
N GLU A 620 -15.09 0.22 28.39
CA GLU A 620 -14.56 0.65 29.67
C GLU A 620 -13.03 0.48 29.72
N VAL A 621 -12.33 1.36 30.46
CA VAL A 621 -10.87 1.30 30.61
C VAL A 621 -10.45 -0.04 31.23
N ALA A 622 -9.62 -0.80 30.51
CA ALA A 622 -9.24 -2.16 30.88
C ALA A 622 -7.71 -2.36 30.75
N LEU A 623 -6.98 -1.79 31.72
CA LEU A 623 -5.51 -1.72 31.68
C LEU A 623 -4.82 -3.09 31.55
N ASP A 624 -5.35 -4.12 32.22
CA ASP A 624 -4.84 -5.50 32.14
C ASP A 624 -4.93 -6.07 30.72
N LYS A 625 -6.01 -5.75 30.00
CA LYS A 625 -6.19 -6.15 28.59
C LYS A 625 -5.25 -5.37 27.68
N ALA A 626 -5.06 -4.07 27.94
CA ALA A 626 -4.11 -3.25 27.18
C ALA A 626 -2.68 -3.82 27.30
N ALA A 627 -2.25 -4.14 28.52
CA ALA A 627 -0.96 -4.81 28.76
C ALA A 627 -0.85 -6.12 27.98
N GLN A 628 -1.85 -7.01 28.05
CA GLN A 628 -1.87 -8.28 27.29
C GLN A 628 -1.77 -8.06 25.77
N CYS A 629 -2.43 -7.03 25.22
CA CYS A 629 -2.34 -6.69 23.80
C CYS A 629 -0.92 -6.28 23.40
N TYR A 630 -0.29 -5.39 24.15
CA TYR A 630 1.06 -4.94 23.86
C TYR A 630 2.10 -6.05 24.09
N THR A 631 1.97 -6.85 25.17
CA THR A 631 2.84 -8.02 25.40
C THR A 631 2.75 -9.01 24.24
N GLY A 632 1.54 -9.34 23.76
CA GLY A 632 1.36 -10.19 22.58
C GLY A 632 1.99 -9.59 21.31
N ALA A 633 1.86 -8.27 21.10
CA ALA A 633 2.47 -7.58 19.97
C ALA A 633 4.01 -7.45 20.07
N SER A 634 4.58 -7.42 21.28
CA SER A 634 6.04 -7.42 21.47
C SER A 634 6.66 -8.82 21.39
N GLU A 635 6.06 -9.83 22.01
CA GLU A 635 6.66 -11.16 22.14
C GLU A 635 6.58 -11.98 20.85
N TYR A 636 5.42 -11.99 20.18
CA TYR A 636 5.22 -12.80 18.98
C TYR A 636 5.63 -12.09 17.68
N PHE A 637 5.71 -10.75 17.71
CA PHE A 637 5.77 -9.95 16.50
C PHE A 637 6.79 -8.80 16.53
N GLN A 638 7.49 -8.56 17.64
CA GLN A 638 8.50 -7.50 17.74
C GLN A 638 8.00 -6.13 17.24
N SER A 639 6.82 -5.69 17.68
CA SER A 639 6.35 -4.33 17.38
C SER A 639 7.08 -3.29 18.26
N ALA A 640 7.86 -2.41 17.63
CA ALA A 640 8.54 -1.31 18.32
C ALA A 640 7.56 -0.38 19.07
N GLN A 641 6.38 -0.09 18.48
CA GLN A 641 5.34 0.70 19.13
C GLN A 641 4.76 -0.01 20.37
N ALA A 642 4.59 -1.33 20.33
CA ALA A 642 4.13 -2.11 21.49
C ALA A 642 5.17 -2.13 22.62
N LEU A 643 6.45 -2.32 22.28
CA LEU A 643 7.58 -2.25 23.22
C LEU A 643 7.65 -0.87 23.89
N TYR A 644 7.54 0.20 23.10
CA TYR A 644 7.50 1.57 23.63
C TYR A 644 6.30 1.81 24.56
N ASN A 645 5.11 1.31 24.20
CA ASN A 645 3.91 1.41 25.04
C ASN A 645 4.07 0.64 26.36
N LEU A 646 4.66 -0.56 26.36
CA LEU A 646 4.99 -1.32 27.58
C LEU A 646 6.00 -0.57 28.46
N GLY A 647 7.05 0.00 27.86
CA GLY A 647 8.02 0.84 28.56
C GLY A 647 7.35 2.03 29.26
N TRP A 648 6.40 2.68 28.58
CA TRP A 648 5.59 3.76 29.16
C TRP A 648 4.64 3.28 30.27
N MET A 649 4.02 2.10 30.15
CA MET A 649 3.19 1.53 31.21
C MET A 649 4.01 1.24 32.48
N HIS A 650 5.20 0.65 32.34
CA HIS A 650 6.12 0.41 33.45
C HIS A 650 6.74 1.71 34.04
N GLU A 651 7.02 2.73 33.22
CA GLU A 651 7.47 4.04 33.71
C GLU A 651 6.43 4.67 34.65
N ASN A 652 5.13 4.55 34.30
CA ASN A 652 4.05 5.29 34.96
C ASN A 652 3.26 4.46 35.98
N GLY A 653 3.43 3.14 36.01
CA GLY A 653 2.66 2.24 36.88
C GLY A 653 1.21 2.09 36.44
N VAL A 654 0.95 2.19 35.13
CA VAL A 654 -0.41 2.13 34.55
C VAL A 654 -0.69 0.69 34.12
N GLY A 655 -1.56 -0.02 34.84
CA GLY A 655 -1.89 -1.43 34.60
C GLY A 655 -0.80 -2.43 35.00
N LEU A 656 0.45 -1.99 35.09
CA LEU A 656 1.61 -2.78 35.45
C LEU A 656 2.32 -2.19 36.67
N THR A 657 3.12 -3.00 37.37
CA THR A 657 3.95 -2.51 38.47
C THR A 657 5.00 -1.52 37.96
N GLN A 658 5.11 -0.38 38.63
CA GLN A 658 6.06 0.68 38.25
C GLN A 658 7.51 0.22 38.45
N ASP A 659 8.27 0.18 37.38
CA ASP A 659 9.66 -0.28 37.37
C ASP A 659 10.47 0.48 36.31
N PHE A 660 11.46 1.26 36.74
CA PHE A 660 12.30 2.05 35.84
C PHE A 660 13.38 1.22 35.13
N HIS A 661 13.80 0.06 35.67
CA HIS A 661 14.72 -0.84 34.97
C HIS A 661 14.01 -1.53 33.81
N LEU A 662 12.81 -2.06 34.08
CA LEU A 662 12.04 -2.75 33.05
C LEU A 662 11.52 -1.77 31.99
N ALA A 663 11.14 -0.55 32.39
CA ALA A 663 10.83 0.54 31.44
C ALA A 663 12.03 0.89 30.55
N LYS A 664 13.25 1.04 31.12
CA LYS A 664 14.48 1.25 30.35
C LYS A 664 14.69 0.12 29.35
N ARG A 665 14.61 -1.14 29.79
CA ARG A 665 14.81 -2.32 28.93
C ARG A 665 13.85 -2.34 27.75
N TYR A 666 12.57 -2.06 27.96
CA TYR A 666 11.59 -2.02 26.86
C TYR A 666 11.82 -0.85 25.90
N TYR A 667 12.29 0.31 26.39
CA TYR A 667 12.70 1.41 25.52
C TYR A 667 13.95 1.08 24.71
N ASP A 668 14.98 0.48 25.32
CA ASP A 668 16.19 0.05 24.62
C ASP A 668 15.84 -1.01 23.54
N GLN A 669 15.02 -2.01 23.88
CA GLN A 669 14.56 -3.03 22.94
C GLN A 669 13.70 -2.46 21.79
N ALA A 670 12.90 -1.41 22.04
CA ALA A 670 12.15 -0.73 20.99
C ALA A 670 13.08 -0.06 19.96
N LEU A 671 14.24 0.43 20.39
CA LEU A 671 15.27 1.00 19.52
C LEU A 671 16.06 -0.07 18.77
N GLU A 672 16.43 -1.18 19.43
CA GLU A 672 17.03 -2.35 18.75
C GLU A 672 16.12 -2.92 17.66
N THR A 673 14.80 -2.84 17.87
CA THR A 673 13.78 -3.30 16.92
C THR A 673 13.60 -2.32 15.74
N ASN A 674 13.75 -1.02 15.96
CA ASN A 674 13.51 0.01 14.97
C ASN A 674 14.42 1.24 15.18
N GLU A 675 15.35 1.43 14.25
CA GLU A 675 16.29 2.56 14.22
C GLU A 675 15.58 3.93 14.17
N GLU A 676 14.43 4.03 13.50
CA GLU A 676 13.65 5.28 13.41
C GLU A 676 13.06 5.70 14.77
N ALA A 677 12.96 4.77 15.73
CA ALA A 677 12.55 5.06 17.09
C ALA A 677 13.63 5.80 17.92
N TYR A 678 14.84 6.04 17.37
CA TYR A 678 15.96 6.68 18.08
C TYR A 678 15.57 7.97 18.81
N LEU A 679 14.95 8.93 18.13
CA LEU A 679 14.58 10.22 18.73
C LEU A 679 13.52 10.08 19.86
N PRO A 680 12.36 9.43 19.66
CA PRO A 680 11.38 9.27 20.73
C PRO A 680 11.88 8.40 21.89
N VAL A 681 12.67 7.35 21.62
CA VAL A 681 13.27 6.50 22.66
C VAL A 681 14.30 7.28 23.48
N THR A 682 15.26 7.97 22.85
CA THR A 682 16.31 8.72 23.58
C THR A 682 15.72 9.85 24.44
N LEU A 683 14.70 10.56 23.96
CA LEU A 683 13.96 11.55 24.76
C LEU A 683 13.23 10.89 25.95
N SER A 684 12.67 9.70 25.76
CA SER A 684 11.97 8.95 26.82
C SER A 684 12.95 8.40 27.85
N LEU A 685 14.10 7.89 27.43
CA LEU A 685 15.20 7.48 28.30
C LEU A 685 15.79 8.67 29.07
N LEU A 686 15.94 9.84 28.45
CA LEU A 686 16.37 11.07 29.12
C LEU A 686 15.37 11.47 30.22
N LYS A 687 14.07 11.51 29.89
CA LYS A 687 12.98 11.75 30.84
C LYS A 687 12.98 10.73 31.99
N LEU A 688 13.14 9.45 31.68
CA LEU A 688 13.20 8.36 32.66
C LEU A 688 14.42 8.49 33.59
N ARG A 689 15.60 8.85 33.06
CA ARG A 689 16.81 9.16 33.83
C ARG A 689 16.61 10.37 34.75
N VAL A 690 15.95 11.43 34.28
CA VAL A 690 15.61 12.60 35.12
C VAL A 690 14.63 12.22 36.24
N ARG A 691 13.59 11.42 35.94
CA ARG A 691 12.66 10.90 36.97
C ARG A 691 13.35 9.99 37.98
N SER A 692 14.26 9.12 37.52
CA SER A 692 15.09 8.26 38.36
C SER A 692 16.00 9.07 39.28
N ALA A 693 16.71 10.07 38.76
CA ALA A 693 17.55 10.97 39.55
C ALA A 693 16.75 11.75 40.60
N TRP A 694 15.57 12.25 40.23
CA TRP A 694 14.66 12.91 41.16
C TRP A 694 14.15 11.95 42.25
N ASN A 695 13.75 10.73 41.88
CA ASN A 695 13.34 9.68 42.82
C ASN A 695 14.45 9.34 43.83
N THR A 696 15.70 9.20 43.37
CA THR A 696 16.88 9.01 44.23
C THR A 696 17.06 10.20 45.19
N PHE A 697 16.99 11.43 44.67
CA PHE A 697 17.15 12.65 45.46
C PHE A 697 16.07 12.80 46.54
N THR A 698 14.80 12.52 46.20
CA THR A 698 13.67 12.59 47.13
C THR A 698 13.53 11.36 48.04
N ARG A 699 14.38 10.34 47.89
CA ARG A 699 14.26 9.02 48.55
C ARG A 699 12.87 8.39 48.35
N GLY A 700 12.41 8.38 47.10
CA GLY A 700 11.14 7.79 46.70
C GLY A 700 11.14 6.26 46.86
N ARG A 701 9.95 5.66 46.74
CA ARG A 701 9.71 4.23 47.02
C ARG A 701 10.00 3.29 45.85
N ILE A 702 10.35 3.84 44.69
CA ILE A 702 10.57 3.10 43.44
C ILE A 702 12.07 2.80 43.32
N ASN A 703 12.43 1.66 42.74
CA ASN A 703 13.83 1.38 42.40
C ASN A 703 14.28 2.32 41.28
N SER A 704 15.21 3.22 41.59
CA SER A 704 15.90 4.04 40.59
C SER A 704 16.74 3.15 39.66
N ILE A 705 16.90 3.56 38.40
CA ILE A 705 17.79 2.89 37.44
C ILE A 705 19.18 2.76 38.05
N GLN A 706 19.58 1.51 38.30
CA GLN A 706 20.96 1.11 38.52
C GLN A 706 21.45 0.50 37.20
N ASP A 707 22.67 0.83 36.78
CA ASP A 707 23.33 0.02 35.77
C ASP A 707 23.53 -1.39 36.35
N GLU A 708 23.40 -2.43 35.53
CA GLU A 708 23.80 -3.76 35.99
C GLU A 708 25.25 -3.69 36.46
N PRO A 709 25.60 -4.33 37.61
CA PRO A 709 26.97 -4.34 38.08
C PRO A 709 27.80 -5.22 37.14
N ALA A 710 28.23 -4.63 36.01
CA ALA A 710 29.23 -5.19 35.13
C ALA A 710 30.38 -5.67 36.03
N PRO A 711 30.76 -6.95 35.96
CA PRO A 711 31.71 -7.52 36.90
C PRO A 711 32.99 -6.71 36.78
N LYS A 712 33.31 -5.91 37.82
CA LYS A 712 34.52 -5.10 37.86
C LYS A 712 35.71 -6.05 37.93
N LYS A 713 36.17 -6.43 36.74
CA LYS A 713 37.36 -7.23 36.53
C LYS A 713 38.51 -6.34 37.00
N ASN A 714 38.97 -6.58 38.23
CA ASN A 714 40.06 -5.82 38.84
C ASN A 714 41.35 -6.15 38.10
N TRP A 715 41.55 -5.50 36.95
CA TRP A 715 42.74 -5.67 36.13
C TRP A 715 43.99 -5.30 36.93
N SER A 716 44.98 -6.17 36.92
CA SER A 716 46.34 -5.75 37.24
C SER A 716 46.81 -4.75 36.18
N LEU A 717 47.74 -3.85 36.54
CA LEU A 717 48.25 -2.84 35.60
C LEU A 717 48.90 -3.48 34.35
N LYS A 718 49.37 -4.73 34.46
CA LYS A 718 49.88 -5.53 33.33
C LYS A 718 48.75 -6.01 32.41
N GLU A 719 47.66 -6.56 32.96
CA GLU A 719 46.48 -6.97 32.17
C GLU A 719 45.81 -5.76 31.52
N TRP A 720 45.76 -4.62 32.20
CA TRP A 720 45.24 -3.38 31.62
C TRP A 720 46.08 -2.93 30.42
N ILE A 721 47.41 -2.93 30.52
CA ILE A 721 48.29 -2.61 29.38
C ILE A 721 48.16 -3.65 28.26
N GLN A 722 48.04 -4.95 28.58
CA GLN A 722 47.87 -5.99 27.57
C GLN A 722 46.55 -5.84 26.80
N ASN A 723 45.43 -5.62 27.50
CA ASN A 723 44.14 -5.37 26.86
C ASN A 723 44.13 -4.05 26.09
N PHE A 724 44.67 -2.97 26.65
CA PHE A 724 44.76 -1.67 25.97
C PHE A 724 45.56 -1.73 24.66
N LEU A 725 46.58 -2.60 24.59
CA LEU A 725 47.35 -2.87 23.37
C LEU A 725 46.69 -3.91 22.42
N GLN A 726 45.59 -4.53 22.82
CA GLN A 726 44.79 -5.46 21.99
C GLN A 726 43.45 -4.87 21.53
N ASP A 727 42.93 -3.84 22.22
CA ASP A 727 41.63 -3.21 21.92
C ASP A 727 41.62 -2.43 20.59
N GLU A 728 42.78 -2.07 20.03
CA GLU A 728 42.86 -1.48 18.67
C GLU A 728 42.84 -2.53 17.54
N SER A 729 42.76 -3.84 17.83
CA SER A 729 42.81 -4.88 16.79
C SER A 729 41.81 -6.04 16.92
N VAL A 730 40.83 -6.00 17.85
CA VAL A 730 39.90 -7.14 18.09
C VAL A 730 38.47 -6.66 18.41
N TYR A 731 37.87 -5.80 17.57
CA TYR A 731 36.46 -5.43 17.73
C TYR A 731 35.66 -5.27 16.41
N TYR A 732 36.05 -5.95 15.32
CA TYR A 732 35.27 -5.95 14.07
C TYR A 732 35.24 -7.24 13.23
N GLU A 733 35.80 -8.38 13.68
CA GLU A 733 35.92 -9.60 12.83
C GLU A 733 35.37 -10.93 13.39
N ASP A 734 35.00 -11.05 14.68
CA ASP A 734 34.65 -12.35 15.31
C ASP A 734 33.13 -12.62 15.47
N ALA A 735 32.27 -12.05 14.62
CA ALA A 735 30.81 -12.25 14.70
C ALA A 735 30.09 -12.49 13.35
N TYR A 736 30.83 -12.74 12.26
CA TYR A 736 30.26 -12.86 10.91
C TYR A 736 30.65 -14.11 10.09
N GLU A 737 31.34 -15.10 10.69
CA GLU A 737 31.72 -16.37 10.00
C GLU A 737 31.20 -17.66 10.69
N GLU A 738 29.90 -17.77 10.98
CA GLU A 738 29.30 -19.10 11.29
C GLU A 738 27.85 -19.31 10.82
N PHE A 739 27.45 -18.78 9.65
CA PHE A 739 26.19 -19.24 9.01
C PHE A 739 26.10 -19.16 7.47
N TYR A 740 27.20 -18.93 6.74
CA TYR A 740 27.18 -18.95 5.26
C TYR A 740 28.36 -19.70 4.66
N ASP A 741 28.35 -21.03 4.84
CA ASP A 741 28.94 -21.93 3.84
C ASP A 741 28.09 -23.19 3.67
N GLU A 742 27.03 -23.07 2.86
CA GLU A 742 26.66 -24.14 1.92
C GLU A 742 25.71 -23.63 0.81
N THR A 743 26.21 -23.67 -0.43
CA THR A 743 25.46 -23.61 -1.71
C THR A 743 24.80 -22.29 -2.14
N ILE A 744 25.44 -21.58 -3.08
CA ILE A 744 25.05 -21.59 -4.51
C ILE A 744 26.23 -21.09 -5.36
N THR A 745 26.55 -21.81 -6.44
CA THR A 745 27.69 -21.53 -7.32
C THR A 745 27.28 -20.93 -8.66
N GLY A 746 27.97 -19.85 -9.05
CA GLY A 746 28.32 -19.51 -10.44
C GLY A 746 27.23 -18.99 -11.39
N SER A 747 27.33 -17.73 -11.82
CA SER A 747 28.17 -17.38 -12.99
C SER A 747 28.07 -15.88 -13.35
N ASP A 748 29.20 -15.37 -13.85
CA ASP A 748 29.42 -14.09 -14.57
C ASP A 748 29.89 -12.92 -13.69
N GLY A 749 31.19 -12.62 -13.76
CA GLY A 749 31.81 -11.50 -13.05
C GLY A 749 32.62 -10.58 -13.96
N GLU A 750 32.98 -9.41 -13.43
CA GLU A 750 34.29 -8.75 -13.45
C GLU A 750 34.19 -7.52 -12.51
N PRO A 751 35.27 -7.06 -11.86
CA PRO A 751 35.20 -6.10 -10.76
C PRO A 751 35.26 -4.64 -11.23
N MET A 752 34.56 -3.76 -10.52
CA MET A 752 34.76 -2.32 -10.53
C MET A 752 35.19 -1.90 -9.12
N GLY A 753 36.26 -1.10 -9.03
CA GLY A 753 36.77 -0.56 -7.77
C GLY A 753 36.07 0.72 -7.32
N ASP A 754 36.79 1.49 -6.52
CA ASP A 754 36.36 2.67 -5.75
C ASP A 754 35.58 2.21 -4.50
N GLU A 755 36.13 2.20 -3.28
CA GLU A 755 36.94 3.18 -2.53
C GLU A 755 36.12 4.44 -2.16
N LEU A 756 36.16 4.78 -0.85
CA LEU A 756 35.29 5.70 -0.10
C LEU A 756 33.84 5.23 0.18
N ASP A 757 33.59 4.81 1.43
CA ASP A 757 32.54 5.41 2.26
C ASP A 757 32.74 5.04 3.75
N ALA A 758 33.38 5.93 4.51
CA ALA A 758 33.60 5.79 5.96
C ALA A 758 33.92 7.15 6.64
N GLU A 759 33.09 8.18 6.45
CA GLU A 759 33.34 9.50 7.09
C GLU A 759 32.07 10.31 7.41
N ILE A 760 31.20 9.81 8.30
CA ILE A 760 30.15 10.66 8.92
C ILE A 760 30.03 10.40 10.43
N ASP A 761 31.03 10.87 11.19
CA ASP A 761 30.85 11.21 12.62
C ASP A 761 31.41 12.61 12.97
N GLY A 762 32.14 13.26 12.04
CA GLY A 762 32.80 14.55 12.28
C GLY A 762 31.89 15.80 12.27
N ILE A 763 30.62 15.68 11.88
CA ILE A 763 29.75 16.85 11.65
C ILE A 763 29.19 17.44 12.95
N PHE A 764 28.77 16.61 13.91
CA PHE A 764 28.16 17.12 15.16
C PHE A 764 29.17 17.83 16.07
N GLU A 765 30.40 17.31 16.22
CA GLU A 765 31.47 18.04 16.91
C GLU A 765 31.85 19.34 16.19
N SER A 766 31.94 19.31 14.84
CA SER A 766 32.24 20.50 14.04
C SER A 766 31.22 21.63 14.25
N PHE A 767 29.92 21.31 14.28
CA PHE A 767 28.87 22.30 14.57
C PHE A 767 28.94 22.85 16.01
N LEU A 768 29.29 22.00 16.99
CA LEU A 768 29.40 22.40 18.39
C LEU A 768 30.61 23.35 18.59
N ILE A 769 31.74 23.06 17.93
CA ILE A 769 32.93 23.92 17.91
C ILE A 769 32.65 25.23 17.17
N LEU A 770 32.02 25.20 15.99
CA LEU A 770 31.66 26.41 15.23
C LEU A 770 30.68 27.30 16.00
N SER A 771 29.70 26.72 16.71
CA SER A 771 28.79 27.42 17.61
C SER A 771 29.55 28.14 18.73
N LEU A 772 30.50 27.45 19.38
CA LEU A 772 31.31 28.02 20.45
C LEU A 772 32.19 29.18 19.94
N VAL A 773 32.87 29.01 18.79
CA VAL A 773 33.68 30.05 18.15
C VAL A 773 32.82 31.25 17.72
N ALA A 774 31.64 31.03 17.14
CA ALA A 774 30.72 32.10 16.78
C ALA A 774 30.23 32.89 18.00
N SER A 775 29.99 32.22 19.13
CA SER A 775 29.59 32.88 20.38
C SER A 775 30.71 33.76 20.96
N ILE A 776 31.97 33.31 20.90
CA ILE A 776 33.14 34.08 21.33
C ILE A 776 33.38 35.27 20.39
N MET A 777 33.28 35.05 19.07
CA MET A 777 33.37 36.12 18.06
C MET A 777 32.28 37.17 18.23
N PHE A 778 31.05 36.77 18.55
CA PHE A 778 29.96 37.69 18.86
C PHE A 778 30.22 38.50 20.14
N LEU A 779 30.74 37.87 21.21
CA LEU A 779 31.09 38.58 22.44
C LEU A 779 32.27 39.55 22.25
N MET A 780 33.26 39.19 21.43
CA MET A 780 34.34 40.09 21.03
C MET A 780 33.83 41.25 20.18
N TRP A 781 32.99 40.98 19.18
CA TRP A 781 32.34 42.01 18.36
C TRP A 781 31.47 42.96 19.19
N TYR A 782 30.65 42.44 20.09
CA TYR A 782 29.83 43.25 21.00
C TYR A 782 30.68 44.16 21.90
N ARG A 783 31.86 43.69 22.33
CA ARG A 783 32.83 44.47 23.12
C ARG A 783 33.49 45.57 22.28
N THR A 784 33.88 45.32 21.03
CA THR A 784 34.41 46.35 20.13
C THR A 784 33.32 47.34 19.67
N GLN A 785 32.09 46.89 19.45
CA GLN A 785 30.93 47.73 19.12
C GLN A 785 30.68 48.79 20.23
N ARG A 786 30.73 48.39 21.52
CA ARG A 786 30.66 49.35 22.65
C ARG A 786 31.84 50.33 22.68
N GLN A 787 33.06 49.88 22.36
CA GLN A 787 34.23 50.77 22.30
C GLN A 787 34.19 51.74 21.11
N GLN A 788 33.60 51.34 19.97
CA GLN A 788 33.36 52.24 18.84
C GLN A 788 32.26 53.26 19.16
N ALA A 789 31.17 52.87 19.83
CA ALA A 789 30.14 53.80 20.28
C ALA A 789 30.69 54.88 21.22
N HIS A 790 31.58 54.53 22.15
CA HIS A 790 32.26 55.52 23.00
C HIS A 790 33.20 56.45 22.20
N ARG A 791 33.92 55.95 21.19
CA ARG A 791 34.74 56.78 20.30
C ARG A 791 33.89 57.73 19.46
N GLN A 792 32.77 57.26 18.88
CA GLN A 792 31.83 58.11 18.13
C GLN A 792 31.15 59.15 19.03
N ALA A 793 30.89 58.86 20.30
CA ALA A 793 30.40 59.87 21.25
C ALA A 793 31.45 60.98 21.49
N GLN A 794 32.74 60.62 21.62
CA GLN A 794 33.83 61.60 21.73
C GLN A 794 34.06 62.39 20.44
N GLU A 795 34.02 61.74 19.27
CA GLU A 795 34.13 62.42 17.97
C GLU A 795 32.92 63.32 17.67
N ASN A 796 31.71 62.95 18.09
CA ASN A 796 30.53 63.81 17.96
C ASN A 796 30.59 65.02 18.90
N ALA A 797 31.15 64.88 20.12
CA ALA A 797 31.42 66.01 20.99
C ALA A 797 32.48 66.96 20.38
N ALA A 798 33.55 66.43 19.80
CA ALA A 798 34.56 67.21 19.07
C ALA A 798 33.98 67.86 17.80
N ARG A 799 33.09 67.18 17.07
CA ARG A 799 32.39 67.74 15.91
C ARG A 799 31.35 68.79 16.28
N GLN A 800 30.71 68.72 17.45
CA GLN A 800 29.86 69.81 17.95
C GLN A 800 30.71 71.06 18.27
N GLN A 801 31.90 70.90 18.83
CA GLN A 801 32.85 72.00 19.01
C GLN A 801 33.34 72.58 17.66
N GLN A 802 33.56 71.75 16.63
CA GLN A 802 33.94 72.23 15.29
C GLN A 802 32.76 72.81 14.49
N ALA A 803 31.53 72.34 14.70
CA ALA A 803 30.32 72.90 14.09
C ALA A 803 29.99 74.30 14.64
N ALA A 804 30.41 74.62 15.86
CA ALA A 804 30.41 75.98 16.39
C ALA A 804 31.44 76.91 15.70
N ALA A 805 32.35 76.37 14.87
CA ALA A 805 33.41 77.10 14.17
C ALA A 805 33.29 77.12 12.62
N GLY A 806 32.42 76.30 12.01
CA GLY A 806 31.81 76.50 10.67
C GLY A 806 32.73 76.50 9.43
N ILE A 807 33.18 75.32 8.95
CA ILE A 807 33.93 75.17 7.67
C ILE A 807 33.51 73.88 6.89
N PRO A 808 33.30 73.90 5.55
CA PRO A 808 32.88 72.74 4.73
C PRO A 808 34.01 72.01 3.94
N PRO A 809 33.77 70.79 3.38
CA PRO A 809 34.80 69.91 2.77
C PRO A 809 34.78 69.76 1.21
N PRO A 810 35.88 69.27 0.54
CA PRO A 810 35.99 69.13 -0.93
C PRO A 810 36.06 67.67 -1.51
N GLN A 811 36.21 67.55 -2.85
CA GLN A 811 35.93 66.36 -3.72
C GLN A 811 37.15 65.68 -4.45
N ASN A 812 36.86 64.60 -5.22
CA ASN A 812 37.74 63.61 -5.91
C ASN A 812 38.65 64.08 -7.09
N GLY A 813 39.63 63.23 -7.49
CA GLY A 813 40.43 63.27 -8.75
C GLY A 813 41.11 61.92 -9.15
N MET A 814 41.60 61.74 -10.40
CA MET A 814 42.05 60.44 -11.01
C MET A 814 43.28 60.56 -12.03
N PRO A 815 43.84 59.46 -12.65
CA PRO A 815 45.29 59.27 -13.01
C PRO A 815 45.62 59.23 -14.55
N PRO A 816 46.89 59.02 -15.02
CA PRO A 816 47.41 57.66 -15.42
C PRO A 816 48.98 57.45 -15.53
N GLY A 817 49.48 56.24 -15.92
CA GLY A 817 50.68 56.10 -16.82
C GLY A 817 51.75 54.96 -16.71
N HIS A 818 51.74 53.99 -17.65
CA HIS A 818 52.87 53.19 -18.26
C HIS A 818 53.48 51.89 -17.62
N ARG A 819 54.21 51.07 -18.42
CA ARG A 819 54.28 49.56 -18.38
C ARG A 819 55.69 48.88 -18.27
N ALA A 820 55.81 47.83 -17.42
CA ALA A 820 56.40 46.44 -17.56
C ALA A 820 57.84 46.18 -18.14
N PRO A 821 58.52 44.98 -17.97
CA PRO A 821 58.08 43.64 -17.49
C PRO A 821 59.07 42.97 -16.43
N PRO A 822 59.37 41.63 -16.34
CA PRO A 822 58.93 40.82 -15.17
C PRO A 822 59.98 39.92 -14.43
N PHE A 823 59.91 39.92 -13.09
CA PHE A 823 60.42 38.94 -12.09
C PHE A 823 61.95 38.91 -11.75
N PRO A 824 62.32 38.96 -10.45
CA PRO A 824 63.70 38.83 -9.95
C PRO A 824 64.08 37.39 -9.48
N PRO A 825 65.39 37.08 -9.38
CA PRO A 825 65.89 35.74 -9.02
C PRO A 825 65.85 35.42 -7.51
N MET A 826 65.84 34.12 -7.17
CA MET A 826 65.81 33.62 -5.78
C MET A 826 67.10 33.95 -5.02
N GLY A 827 66.97 34.74 -3.95
CA GLY A 827 68.07 35.19 -3.08
C GLY A 827 67.95 36.64 -2.61
N ASP A 828 67.11 37.45 -3.28
CA ASP A 828 66.86 38.85 -2.94
C ASP A 828 65.74 38.99 -1.86
N PRO A 829 65.88 39.82 -0.81
CA PRO A 829 64.96 39.82 0.34
C PRO A 829 63.48 40.20 0.05
N ASN A 830 63.19 40.72 -1.14
CA ASN A 830 61.83 41.04 -1.59
C ASN A 830 61.17 39.95 -2.44
N PHE A 831 61.81 38.79 -2.67
CA PHE A 831 61.20 37.66 -3.39
C PHE A 831 59.87 37.20 -2.74
N ALA A 832 59.75 37.30 -1.41
CA ALA A 832 58.52 37.01 -0.67
C ALA A 832 57.36 37.99 -0.94
N GLN A 833 57.60 39.16 -1.54
CA GLN A 833 56.54 40.06 -1.99
C GLN A 833 56.01 39.70 -3.39
N TRP A 834 56.62 38.76 -4.10
CA TRP A 834 56.01 38.20 -5.31
C TRP A 834 54.80 37.30 -5.01
N GLY A 835 54.68 36.83 -3.75
CA GLY A 835 53.49 36.14 -3.22
C GLY A 835 52.40 37.07 -2.66
N ALA A 836 52.50 38.40 -2.84
CA ALA A 836 51.56 39.35 -2.26
C ALA A 836 51.25 40.57 -3.17
N GLY A 837 50.10 40.49 -3.87
CA GLY A 837 49.29 41.66 -4.24
C GLY A 837 49.25 42.06 -5.72
N GLY A 838 48.03 42.34 -6.21
CA GLY A 838 47.80 43.36 -7.25
C GLY A 838 47.23 42.89 -8.60
N VAL A 839 45.90 42.96 -8.73
CA VAL A 839 45.13 43.38 -9.92
C VAL A 839 45.47 42.75 -11.30
N GLY A 840 44.56 41.87 -11.75
CA GLY A 840 43.80 42.11 -12.98
C GLY A 840 44.47 41.87 -14.33
N HIS A 841 44.10 40.76 -14.95
CA HIS A 841 42.99 40.84 -15.91
C HIS A 841 41.89 39.83 -15.58
#